data_AF-A0A1U7M4K2-F1
#
_entry.id   AF-A0A1U7M4K2-F1
#
_cell.length_a   1.000
_cell.length_b   1.000
_cell.length_c   1.000
_cell.angle_alpha   90.00
_cell.angle_beta   90.00
_cell.angle_gamma   90.00
#
_symmetry.space_group_name_H-M   'P 1'
#
loop_
_entity.id
_entity.type
_entity.pdbx_description
1 polymer ?
#
loop_
_entity_poly.entity_id
_entity_poly.type
_entity_poly.pdbx_seq_one_letter_code
_entity_poly.pdbx_strand_id
1 'polypeptide(L)'
;MRNIYDNIPGELKKINNWVCWDSKKVPINPKNGQYAKSNDPSTWADYKTAVETSKRFKGIGFMLGNTDYVAIDIDDLENNKEVAREFVDNLKSYTEYSPSKNGIHIWIKGKVDINKYRKDKVEMYDHTSPRYLTFTGNKIGEHTEINTNVTDDLMKLYKKYIDIEPKKTNVIQMPSKSLELSEREIIDAIQKSNQASKFDSLYSGSWETYYSSQSEADLALSNMLAFWTAKDYQKMDTIFRNSGLMREKWDEKRKDGTYGSIILSKAINDTRDVYTPKDTYCISVDQSQPITPQFGSNSVQAIGRAYHKQTSEGPSMISTFIIELKEIIKDDLDGEFYYRANFISQDYKEELIFKAKEMNNKNDFMSLLQHPSFSFSGSLNDLQEIKKILSNQPYETVRGVSFIGFHEIDKKRVFITQDKAINSDFKEITGITVNESEQVVNSDILKQEEITKKELELLAKHLFKFNDLDITASLISILPVFMLKPLLFPKGIKTPHLVIYGEAGAGKSQTIESILLPFYSLDKENILSCSNVTQFSLLKSLSNTNALPVILDEYKPSFLAEHQVRLISDNLRNTYDCHNATRGTKNQKVVSYPMVSPVVLIGEEGQEETAIKERSVILNFNKRSRIGKEEHFKFLKGHPGLLKKLGRSILSKIIKADVDKLIERRTDLLDGYLSKDITEDRVQENIGNMLLGFDLVIDVFRDLGLNFEKLTDTKILDVISSINKNLFREVLDENKTTKSVIDNTVELFSSMADIGLIHYNYEFTIVNDNELAFHMPSLYPKLTKFIREYNISTEVLTSQNQFTRQLRSAEYFKEYKAVKFDGKSKRSFVLDTEALKKINIDIEGIKNKVTERV
;
A
#
# COMPACT_ATOMS: atom_id res chain seq x y z
N MET A 1 -32.53 -16.36 -30.39
CA MET A 1 -31.39 -16.48 -29.45
C MET A 1 -31.94 -17.01 -28.14
N ARG A 2 -31.36 -18.08 -27.58
CA ARG A 2 -31.69 -18.51 -26.20
C ARG A 2 -31.32 -17.37 -25.24
N ASN A 3 -32.20 -17.06 -24.29
CA ASN A 3 -31.90 -16.06 -23.27
C ASN A 3 -30.84 -16.66 -22.34
N ILE A 4 -29.78 -15.92 -21.99
CA ILE A 4 -28.72 -16.46 -21.11
C ILE A 4 -29.27 -16.90 -19.74
N TYR A 5 -30.37 -16.30 -19.29
CA TYR A 5 -31.09 -16.70 -18.08
C TYR A 5 -31.86 -18.03 -18.21
N ASP A 6 -32.00 -18.59 -19.42
CA ASP A 6 -32.56 -19.92 -19.61
C ASP A 6 -31.70 -20.99 -18.91
N ASN A 7 -30.39 -20.75 -18.77
CA ASN A 7 -29.45 -21.64 -18.09
C ASN A 7 -29.61 -21.69 -16.57
N ILE A 8 -30.33 -20.74 -15.96
CA ILE A 8 -30.54 -20.70 -14.51
C ILE A 8 -31.34 -21.93 -14.06
N PRO A 9 -30.96 -22.62 -12.97
CA PRO A 9 -31.66 -23.80 -12.47
C PRO A 9 -33.15 -23.56 -12.25
N GLY A 10 -33.97 -24.49 -12.74
CA GLY A 10 -35.43 -24.36 -12.73
C GLY A 10 -36.04 -24.22 -11.33
N GLU A 11 -35.38 -24.75 -10.30
CA GLU A 11 -35.86 -24.63 -8.92
C GLU A 11 -35.70 -23.23 -8.32
N LEU A 12 -34.64 -22.49 -8.68
CA LEU A 12 -34.44 -21.10 -8.22
C LEU A 12 -35.46 -20.15 -8.86
N LYS A 13 -35.86 -20.44 -10.11
CA LYS A 13 -36.88 -19.65 -10.84
C LYS A 13 -38.27 -19.69 -10.18
N LYS A 14 -38.54 -20.68 -9.32
CA LYS A 14 -39.82 -20.85 -8.63
C LYS A 14 -39.92 -20.02 -7.35
N ILE A 15 -38.85 -19.34 -6.94
CA ILE A 15 -38.74 -18.62 -5.67
C ILE A 15 -38.85 -17.11 -5.93
N ASN A 16 -39.56 -16.39 -5.06
CA ASN A 16 -39.82 -14.95 -5.20
C ASN A 16 -38.71 -14.08 -4.58
N ASN A 17 -37.46 -14.48 -4.79
CA ASN A 17 -36.27 -13.85 -4.19
C ASN A 17 -35.43 -13.06 -5.20
N TRP A 18 -36.02 -12.70 -6.34
CA TRP A 18 -35.30 -12.06 -7.44
C TRP A 18 -35.33 -10.54 -7.35
N VAL A 19 -34.18 -9.93 -7.65
CA VAL A 19 -33.96 -8.48 -7.73
C VAL A 19 -33.27 -8.10 -9.04
N CYS A 20 -33.24 -6.83 -9.40
CA CYS A 20 -32.36 -6.27 -10.44
C CYS A 20 -31.11 -5.64 -9.80
N TRP A 21 -30.11 -5.24 -10.59
CA TRP A 21 -28.98 -4.45 -10.07
C TRP A 21 -28.45 -3.42 -11.09
N ASP A 22 -27.89 -2.32 -10.58
CA ASP A 22 -27.42 -1.18 -11.38
C ASP A 22 -25.91 -1.22 -11.70
N SER A 23 -25.35 -0.16 -12.30
CA SER A 23 -23.91 -0.11 -12.63
C SER A 23 -22.96 -0.25 -11.45
N LYS A 24 -23.42 0.01 -10.22
CA LYS A 24 -22.62 -0.11 -8.99
C LYS A 24 -22.90 -1.43 -8.26
N LYS A 25 -23.64 -2.36 -8.86
CA LYS A 25 -24.14 -3.59 -8.22
C LYS A 25 -24.90 -3.26 -6.93
N VAL A 26 -25.83 -2.31 -6.98
CA VAL A 26 -26.77 -2.08 -5.89
C VAL A 26 -28.08 -2.80 -6.23
N PRO A 27 -28.68 -3.58 -5.31
CA PRO A 27 -29.90 -4.33 -5.61
C PRO A 27 -31.10 -3.39 -5.74
N ILE A 28 -31.89 -3.60 -6.78
CA ILE A 28 -33.05 -2.81 -7.19
C ILE A 28 -34.29 -3.69 -7.15
N ASN A 29 -35.34 -3.19 -6.52
CA ASN A 29 -36.65 -3.83 -6.46
C ASN A 29 -37.29 -3.83 -7.86
N PRO A 30 -37.54 -5.02 -8.47
CA PRO A 30 -38.07 -5.10 -9.83
C PRO A 30 -39.47 -4.52 -9.98
N LYS A 31 -40.25 -4.41 -8.88
CA LYS A 31 -41.65 -3.96 -8.93
C LYS A 31 -41.78 -2.44 -9.07
N ASN A 32 -40.83 -1.68 -8.52
CA ASN A 32 -40.93 -0.21 -8.44
C ASN A 32 -39.66 0.55 -8.83
N GLY A 33 -38.54 -0.14 -9.07
CA GLY A 33 -37.26 0.48 -9.48
C GLY A 33 -36.48 1.17 -8.36
N GLN A 34 -36.93 1.11 -7.10
CA GLN A 34 -36.20 1.63 -5.94
C GLN A 34 -35.19 0.60 -5.40
N TYR A 35 -34.39 0.96 -4.40
CA TYR A 35 -33.46 0.02 -3.76
C TYR A 35 -34.20 -1.15 -3.08
N ALA A 36 -33.72 -2.37 -3.30
CA ALA A 36 -34.18 -3.56 -2.58
C ALA A 36 -33.37 -3.79 -1.30
N LYS A 37 -34.01 -4.31 -0.25
CA LYS A 37 -33.38 -4.58 1.05
C LYS A 37 -33.11 -6.06 1.21
N SER A 38 -31.97 -6.43 1.80
CA SER A 38 -31.54 -7.83 1.92
C SER A 38 -32.30 -8.65 2.96
N ASN A 39 -33.08 -8.00 3.82
CA ASN A 39 -33.85 -8.61 4.91
C ASN A 39 -35.37 -8.39 4.78
N ASP A 40 -35.85 -7.83 3.66
CA ASP A 40 -37.26 -7.50 3.46
C ASP A 40 -37.80 -8.15 2.16
N PRO A 41 -38.47 -9.32 2.28
CA PRO A 41 -39.03 -10.03 1.13
C PRO A 41 -40.05 -9.24 0.32
N SER A 42 -40.67 -8.21 0.89
CA SER A 42 -41.62 -7.35 0.16
C SER A 42 -40.93 -6.59 -0.99
N THR A 43 -39.61 -6.39 -0.89
CA THR A 43 -38.78 -5.69 -1.87
C THR A 43 -38.26 -6.58 -3.01
N TRP A 44 -38.56 -7.88 -2.99
CA TRP A 44 -38.14 -8.86 -4.00
C TRP A 44 -39.32 -9.24 -4.92
N ALA A 45 -39.04 -9.92 -6.03
CA ALA A 45 -40.05 -10.31 -7.02
C ALA A 45 -39.87 -11.75 -7.50
N ASP A 46 -40.86 -12.23 -8.26
CA ASP A 46 -40.74 -13.47 -9.02
C ASP A 46 -39.74 -13.32 -10.18
N TYR A 47 -39.23 -14.46 -10.65
CA TYR A 47 -38.22 -14.53 -11.70
C TYR A 47 -38.63 -13.83 -13.01
N LYS A 48 -39.89 -13.97 -13.44
CA LYS A 48 -40.35 -13.38 -14.71
C LYS A 48 -40.34 -11.86 -14.62
N THR A 49 -40.83 -11.31 -13.51
CA THR A 49 -40.82 -9.87 -13.25
C THR A 49 -39.40 -9.32 -13.21
N ALA A 50 -38.46 -10.02 -12.54
CA ALA A 50 -37.07 -9.60 -12.49
C ALA A 50 -36.38 -9.62 -13.86
N VAL A 51 -36.56 -10.69 -14.65
CA VAL A 51 -35.98 -10.80 -16.00
C VAL A 51 -36.52 -9.73 -16.94
N GLU A 52 -37.83 -9.49 -16.96
CA GLU A 52 -38.42 -8.46 -17.82
C GLU A 52 -37.91 -7.06 -17.45
N THR A 53 -37.85 -6.77 -16.15
CA THR A 53 -37.38 -5.48 -15.63
C THR A 53 -35.88 -5.29 -15.85
N SER A 54 -35.09 -6.36 -15.80
CA SER A 54 -33.64 -6.31 -15.96
C SER A 54 -33.17 -5.73 -17.29
N LYS A 55 -34.02 -5.69 -18.33
CA LYS A 55 -33.75 -5.01 -19.60
C LYS A 55 -33.42 -3.52 -19.44
N ARG A 56 -33.83 -2.91 -18.33
CA ARG A 56 -33.55 -1.50 -17.97
C ARG A 56 -32.37 -1.34 -17.01
N PHE A 57 -31.79 -2.45 -16.55
CA PHE A 57 -30.74 -2.52 -15.55
C PHE A 57 -29.56 -3.35 -16.08
N LYS A 58 -28.57 -3.63 -15.25
CA LYS A 58 -27.37 -4.38 -15.67
C LYS A 58 -27.54 -5.89 -15.57
N GLY A 59 -28.50 -6.36 -14.77
CA GLY A 59 -28.89 -7.76 -14.71
C GLY A 59 -29.82 -8.06 -13.54
N ILE A 60 -29.99 -9.34 -13.27
CA ILE A 60 -30.75 -9.87 -12.12
C ILE A 60 -29.81 -10.33 -11.00
N GLY A 61 -30.33 -10.41 -9.79
CA GLY A 61 -29.67 -10.96 -8.61
C GLY A 61 -30.66 -11.76 -7.78
N PHE A 62 -30.15 -12.54 -6.84
CA PHE A 62 -30.92 -13.42 -5.98
C PHE A 62 -30.60 -13.16 -4.51
N MET A 63 -31.64 -13.04 -3.69
CA MET A 63 -31.55 -12.84 -2.25
C MET A 63 -31.59 -14.20 -1.55
N LEU A 64 -30.58 -14.54 -0.73
CA LEU A 64 -30.53 -15.84 -0.04
C LEU A 64 -31.51 -15.96 1.13
N GLY A 65 -32.04 -14.84 1.63
CA GLY A 65 -32.92 -14.82 2.80
C GLY A 65 -34.14 -15.72 2.66
N ASN A 66 -34.49 -16.44 3.72
CA ASN A 66 -35.61 -17.39 3.76
C ASN A 66 -35.48 -18.55 2.76
N THR A 67 -34.26 -18.97 2.44
CA THR A 67 -34.01 -20.14 1.57
C THR A 67 -32.99 -21.09 2.20
N ASP A 68 -32.96 -22.32 1.69
CA ASP A 68 -31.99 -23.36 2.07
C ASP A 68 -30.83 -23.44 1.08
N TYR A 69 -30.52 -22.35 0.36
CA TYR A 69 -29.39 -22.29 -0.57
C TYR A 69 -28.17 -21.70 0.10
N VAL A 70 -27.01 -22.17 -0.35
CA VAL A 70 -25.69 -21.62 -0.04
C VAL A 70 -25.12 -21.08 -1.33
N ALA A 71 -24.62 -19.85 -1.30
CA ALA A 71 -23.87 -19.27 -2.40
C ALA A 71 -22.41 -19.06 -1.99
N ILE A 72 -21.51 -19.48 -2.86
CA ILE A 72 -20.07 -19.33 -2.69
C ILE A 72 -19.60 -18.37 -3.77
N ASP A 73 -18.93 -17.30 -3.36
CA ASP A 73 -18.33 -16.31 -4.27
C ASP A 73 -16.80 -16.44 -4.18
N ILE A 74 -16.18 -16.73 -5.33
CA ILE A 74 -14.72 -16.82 -5.45
C ILE A 74 -14.28 -15.73 -6.42
N ASP A 75 -13.68 -14.69 -5.84
CA ASP A 75 -13.14 -13.55 -6.56
C ASP A 75 -11.70 -13.79 -7.01
N ASP A 76 -11.24 -13.00 -7.98
CA ASP A 76 -9.87 -13.04 -8.49
C ASP A 76 -9.49 -14.44 -9.01
N LEU A 77 -10.29 -14.92 -9.98
CA LEU A 77 -10.17 -16.26 -10.55
C LEU A 77 -8.77 -16.49 -11.14
N GLU A 78 -8.06 -15.46 -11.58
CA GLU A 78 -6.70 -15.60 -12.12
C GLU A 78 -5.70 -16.16 -11.10
N ASN A 79 -5.72 -15.63 -9.88
CA ASN A 79 -4.85 -16.08 -8.79
C ASN A 79 -5.44 -17.27 -8.01
N ASN A 80 -6.76 -17.47 -8.08
CA ASN A 80 -7.48 -18.50 -7.33
C ASN A 80 -7.97 -19.66 -8.21
N LYS A 81 -7.41 -19.88 -9.41
CA LYS A 81 -7.84 -20.95 -10.35
C LYS A 81 -7.90 -22.32 -9.69
N GLU A 82 -6.89 -22.67 -8.91
CA GLU A 82 -6.84 -23.98 -8.24
C GLU A 82 -7.88 -24.10 -7.12
N VAL A 83 -8.14 -23.01 -6.38
CA VAL A 83 -9.19 -22.98 -5.35
C VAL A 83 -10.56 -23.11 -6.01
N ALA A 84 -10.84 -22.30 -7.03
CA ALA A 84 -12.07 -22.37 -7.80
C ALA A 84 -12.29 -23.75 -8.42
N ARG A 85 -11.24 -24.34 -9.00
CA ARG A 85 -11.27 -25.70 -9.54
C ARG A 85 -11.60 -26.72 -8.46
N GLU A 86 -10.98 -26.63 -7.29
CA GLU A 86 -11.26 -27.55 -6.19
C GLU A 86 -12.71 -27.45 -5.71
N PHE A 87 -13.27 -26.24 -5.59
CA PHE A 87 -14.69 -26.07 -5.26
C PHE A 87 -15.60 -26.65 -6.35
N VAL A 88 -15.34 -26.35 -7.63
CA VAL A 88 -16.17 -26.84 -8.75
C VAL A 88 -16.11 -28.37 -8.86
N ASP A 89 -14.92 -28.97 -8.77
CA ASP A 89 -14.69 -30.40 -8.95
C ASP A 89 -15.29 -31.23 -7.80
N ASN A 90 -15.29 -30.69 -6.57
CA ASN A 90 -15.86 -31.38 -5.40
C ASN A 90 -17.37 -31.17 -5.28
N LEU A 91 -17.87 -29.95 -5.52
CA LEU A 91 -19.28 -29.63 -5.32
C LEU A 91 -20.17 -30.03 -6.49
N LYS A 92 -19.63 -30.06 -7.72
CA LYS A 92 -20.33 -30.52 -8.92
C LYS A 92 -21.74 -29.94 -9.06
N SER A 93 -21.86 -28.65 -8.83
CA SER A 93 -23.12 -27.93 -8.78
C SER A 93 -23.15 -26.78 -9.77
N TYR A 94 -24.33 -26.20 -10.00
CA TYR A 94 -24.49 -25.03 -10.86
C TYR A 94 -23.49 -23.93 -10.47
N THR A 95 -22.64 -23.60 -11.45
CA THR A 95 -21.57 -22.62 -11.32
C THR A 95 -21.70 -21.63 -12.48
N GLU A 96 -21.48 -20.35 -12.23
CA GLU A 96 -21.52 -19.31 -13.26
C GLU A 96 -20.42 -18.27 -13.05
N TYR A 97 -20.03 -17.58 -14.12
CA TYR A 97 -19.14 -16.42 -14.00
C TYR A 97 -19.86 -15.28 -13.30
N SER A 98 -19.16 -14.58 -12.41
CA SER A 98 -19.63 -13.31 -11.85
C SER A 98 -19.74 -12.24 -12.97
N PRO A 99 -20.47 -11.12 -12.76
CA PRO A 99 -20.63 -10.09 -13.80
C PRO A 99 -19.32 -9.51 -14.33
N SER A 100 -18.26 -9.53 -13.51
CA SER A 100 -16.92 -9.04 -13.90
C SER A 100 -16.14 -10.01 -14.78
N LYS A 101 -16.58 -11.28 -14.84
CA LYS A 101 -15.84 -12.43 -15.41
C LYS A 101 -14.51 -12.76 -14.71
N ASN A 102 -14.13 -12.04 -13.65
CA ASN A 102 -12.93 -12.31 -12.85
C ASN A 102 -13.25 -13.08 -11.54
N GLY A 103 -14.43 -13.69 -11.45
CA GLY A 103 -14.84 -14.51 -10.30
C GLY A 103 -15.95 -15.47 -10.70
N ILE A 104 -16.29 -16.40 -9.81
CA ILE A 104 -17.33 -17.40 -10.04
C ILE A 104 -18.30 -17.47 -8.85
N HIS A 105 -19.57 -17.74 -9.13
CA HIS A 105 -20.55 -18.09 -8.12
C HIS A 105 -20.90 -19.57 -8.21
N ILE A 106 -20.87 -20.27 -7.10
CA ILE A 106 -21.29 -21.68 -6.99
C ILE A 106 -22.48 -21.74 -6.06
N TRP A 107 -23.55 -22.38 -6.52
CA TRP A 107 -24.81 -22.45 -5.79
C TRP A 107 -25.09 -23.88 -5.34
N ILE A 108 -25.35 -24.08 -4.06
CA ILE A 108 -25.61 -25.39 -3.44
C ILE A 108 -26.93 -25.30 -2.69
N LYS A 109 -27.62 -26.43 -2.51
CA LYS A 109 -28.80 -26.51 -1.65
C LYS A 109 -28.47 -27.37 -0.45
N GLY A 110 -28.58 -26.79 0.73
CA GLY A 110 -28.24 -27.44 1.99
C GLY A 110 -28.27 -26.45 3.15
N LYS A 111 -28.62 -26.95 4.34
CA LYS A 111 -28.48 -26.18 5.58
C LYS A 111 -27.11 -26.45 6.16
N VAL A 112 -26.25 -25.45 6.09
CA VAL A 112 -24.96 -25.43 6.76
C VAL A 112 -24.97 -24.29 7.77
N ASP A 113 -24.43 -24.52 8.95
CA ASP A 113 -24.25 -23.47 9.95
C ASP A 113 -22.82 -22.95 9.83
N ILE A 114 -22.67 -21.75 9.27
CA ILE A 114 -21.36 -21.14 9.07
C ILE A 114 -21.19 -19.95 10.02
N ASN A 115 -20.03 -19.89 10.67
CA ASN A 115 -19.74 -18.87 11.68
C ASN A 115 -18.81 -17.77 11.14
N LYS A 116 -18.14 -18.02 10.01
CA LYS A 116 -17.32 -17.07 9.26
C LYS A 116 -17.79 -17.08 7.82
N TYR A 117 -18.01 -15.92 7.25
CA TYR A 117 -18.58 -15.79 5.89
C TYR A 117 -17.52 -15.48 4.83
N ARG A 118 -16.30 -15.13 5.24
CA ARG A 118 -15.23 -14.74 4.32
C ARG A 118 -13.86 -15.04 4.89
N LYS A 119 -12.96 -15.50 4.02
CA LYS A 119 -11.52 -15.40 4.21
C LYS A 119 -10.85 -15.15 2.86
N ASP A 120 -9.98 -14.15 2.82
CA ASP A 120 -9.31 -13.70 1.59
C ASP A 120 -10.30 -13.38 0.44
N LYS A 121 -10.28 -14.20 -0.62
CA LYS A 121 -11.09 -14.08 -1.85
C LYS A 121 -12.20 -15.14 -1.96
N VAL A 122 -12.41 -15.92 -0.90
CA VAL A 122 -13.48 -16.91 -0.84
C VAL A 122 -14.52 -16.44 0.18
N GLU A 123 -15.73 -16.18 -0.31
CA GLU A 123 -16.90 -15.83 0.51
C GLU A 123 -17.95 -16.94 0.40
N MET A 124 -18.63 -17.22 1.51
CA MET A 124 -19.71 -18.19 1.56
C MET A 124 -20.86 -17.64 2.39
N TYR A 125 -22.06 -17.72 1.81
CA TYR A 125 -23.28 -17.15 2.36
C TYR A 125 -24.37 -18.21 2.40
N ASP A 126 -25.09 -18.26 3.51
CA ASP A 126 -26.11 -19.26 3.78
C ASP A 126 -27.35 -18.59 4.44
N HIS A 127 -28.22 -19.41 5.01
CA HIS A 127 -29.40 -18.97 5.74
C HIS A 127 -29.11 -18.19 7.05
N THR A 128 -27.96 -18.40 7.71
CA THR A 128 -27.57 -17.67 8.94
C THR A 128 -26.93 -16.31 8.65
N SER A 129 -26.40 -16.11 7.45
CA SER A 129 -25.75 -14.88 6.98
C SER A 129 -26.28 -14.40 5.62
N PRO A 130 -27.61 -14.29 5.44
CA PRO A 130 -28.21 -14.14 4.12
C PRO A 130 -27.81 -12.82 3.46
N ARG A 131 -27.17 -12.94 2.29
CA ARG A 131 -26.84 -11.81 1.41
C ARG A 131 -27.45 -12.01 0.03
N TYR A 132 -27.36 -10.96 -0.78
CA TYR A 132 -27.75 -11.02 -2.18
C TYR A 132 -26.49 -11.25 -3.03
N LEU A 133 -26.61 -12.04 -4.09
CA LEU A 133 -25.58 -12.17 -5.12
C LEU A 133 -26.17 -11.84 -6.48
N THR A 134 -25.35 -11.27 -7.37
CA THR A 134 -25.74 -11.09 -8.78
C THR A 134 -25.81 -12.43 -9.48
N PHE A 135 -26.79 -12.61 -10.38
CA PHE A 135 -27.01 -13.86 -11.12
C PHE A 135 -26.84 -13.58 -12.62
N THR A 136 -25.92 -14.28 -13.29
CA THR A 136 -25.55 -14.00 -14.68
C THR A 136 -26.14 -14.97 -15.68
N GLY A 137 -26.40 -16.22 -15.29
CA GLY A 137 -26.77 -17.29 -16.23
C GLY A 137 -25.60 -17.76 -17.12
N ASN A 138 -24.41 -17.19 -16.96
CA ASN A 138 -23.22 -17.51 -17.74
C ASN A 138 -22.53 -18.74 -17.14
N LYS A 139 -23.14 -19.91 -17.36
CA LYS A 139 -22.76 -21.19 -16.77
C LYS A 139 -21.31 -21.59 -17.07
N ILE A 140 -20.66 -22.19 -16.09
CA ILE A 140 -19.33 -22.81 -16.17
C ILE A 140 -19.48 -24.32 -15.98
N GLY A 141 -18.80 -25.10 -16.84
CA GLY A 141 -18.76 -26.55 -16.73
C GLY A 141 -20.06 -27.25 -17.16
N GLU A 142 -20.12 -28.56 -16.89
CA GLU A 142 -21.18 -29.43 -17.40
C GLU A 142 -22.42 -29.43 -16.49
N HIS A 143 -22.26 -29.19 -15.18
CA HIS A 143 -23.34 -29.23 -14.19
C HIS A 143 -24.34 -28.08 -14.34
N THR A 144 -25.60 -28.40 -14.65
CA THR A 144 -26.70 -27.44 -14.89
C THR A 144 -27.68 -27.30 -13.72
N GLU A 145 -27.57 -28.15 -12.71
CA GLU A 145 -28.53 -28.25 -11.59
C GLU A 145 -27.85 -27.90 -10.26
N ILE A 146 -28.64 -27.52 -9.25
CA ILE A 146 -28.13 -27.32 -7.89
C ILE A 146 -27.98 -28.68 -7.23
N ASN A 147 -26.78 -28.98 -6.75
CA ASN A 147 -26.48 -30.20 -6.03
C ASN A 147 -26.96 -30.09 -4.58
N THR A 148 -27.63 -31.15 -4.10
CA THR A 148 -28.17 -31.25 -2.72
C THR A 148 -27.35 -32.15 -1.81
N ASN A 149 -26.45 -32.96 -2.35
CA ASN A 149 -25.80 -34.08 -1.64
C ASN A 149 -24.31 -33.86 -1.40
N VAL A 150 -23.87 -32.60 -1.32
CA VAL A 150 -22.46 -32.21 -1.18
C VAL A 150 -22.18 -31.40 0.07
N THR A 151 -23.10 -31.41 1.05
CA THR A 151 -22.95 -30.70 2.31
C THR A 151 -21.65 -31.07 3.04
N ASP A 152 -21.27 -32.35 3.03
CA ASP A 152 -20.02 -32.79 3.68
C ASP A 152 -18.77 -32.26 2.96
N ASP A 153 -18.75 -32.30 1.63
CA ASP A 153 -17.63 -31.79 0.83
C ASP A 153 -17.55 -30.26 0.89
N LEU A 154 -18.70 -29.58 0.89
CA LEU A 154 -18.83 -28.15 1.16
C LEU A 154 -18.23 -27.80 2.53
N MET A 155 -18.53 -28.56 3.58
CA MET A 155 -17.98 -28.30 4.91
C MET A 155 -16.48 -28.61 5.01
N LYS A 156 -15.96 -29.56 4.23
CA LYS A 156 -14.49 -29.78 4.12
C LYS A 156 -13.81 -28.57 3.48
N LEU A 157 -14.35 -28.07 2.37
CA LEU A 157 -13.84 -26.90 1.68
C LEU A 157 -13.97 -25.63 2.54
N TYR A 158 -15.09 -25.47 3.23
CA TYR A 158 -15.32 -24.40 4.19
C TYR A 158 -14.24 -24.39 5.27
N LYS A 159 -13.93 -25.52 5.90
CA LYS A 159 -12.84 -25.63 6.90
C LYS A 159 -11.47 -25.34 6.32
N LYS A 160 -11.23 -25.78 5.08
CA LYS A 160 -9.92 -25.61 4.41
C LYS A 160 -9.66 -24.15 4.03
N TYR A 161 -10.67 -23.44 3.53
CA TYR A 161 -10.49 -22.13 2.91
C TYR A 161 -11.03 -20.95 3.73
N ILE A 162 -12.06 -21.17 4.55
CA ILE A 162 -12.71 -20.10 5.32
C ILE A 162 -12.45 -20.27 6.81
N ASP A 163 -12.77 -21.43 7.37
CA ASP A 163 -12.63 -21.73 8.79
C ASP A 163 -11.34 -22.51 9.10
N ILE A 164 -10.21 -21.91 8.72
CA ILE A 164 -8.89 -22.46 8.98
C ILE A 164 -8.67 -22.49 10.50
N GLU A 165 -8.81 -23.67 11.10
CA GLU A 165 -8.41 -23.90 12.49
C GLU A 165 -6.92 -23.56 12.61
N PRO A 166 -6.50 -22.72 13.59
CA PRO A 166 -5.09 -22.68 13.96
C PRO A 166 -4.67 -24.11 14.31
N LYS A 167 -3.54 -24.57 13.76
CA LYS A 167 -3.00 -25.90 14.03
C LYS A 167 -3.17 -26.23 15.51
N LYS A 168 -3.85 -27.33 15.82
CA LYS A 168 -4.00 -27.89 17.17
C LYS A 168 -2.63 -27.97 17.83
N THR A 169 -2.27 -26.96 18.62
CA THR A 169 -1.35 -27.16 19.73
C THR A 169 -2.09 -28.07 20.70
N ASN A 170 -1.46 -29.20 21.01
CA ASN A 170 -1.97 -30.19 21.95
C ASN A 170 -2.58 -29.49 23.17
N VAL A 171 -3.82 -29.87 23.51
CA VAL A 171 -4.43 -29.57 24.79
C VAL A 171 -3.55 -30.24 25.84
N ILE A 172 -2.62 -29.48 26.40
CA ILE A 172 -2.05 -29.81 27.69
C ILE A 172 -3.19 -29.50 28.66
N GLN A 173 -3.77 -30.54 29.28
CA GLN A 173 -4.43 -30.37 30.57
C GLN A 173 -3.36 -29.87 31.53
N MET A 174 -3.18 -28.55 31.61
CA MET A 174 -2.43 -27.94 32.69
C MET A 174 -3.38 -27.77 33.88
N PRO A 175 -2.89 -28.03 35.10
CA PRO A 175 -3.72 -28.02 36.29
C PRO A 175 -4.33 -26.62 36.49
N SER A 176 -5.64 -26.56 36.70
CA SER A 176 -6.30 -25.33 37.12
C SER A 176 -5.65 -24.87 38.42
N LYS A 177 -5.01 -23.70 38.38
CA LYS A 177 -4.76 -22.94 39.60
C LYS A 177 -6.13 -22.41 40.01
N SER A 178 -6.88 -23.18 40.80
CA SER A 178 -8.18 -22.76 41.30
C SER A 178 -8.01 -21.43 42.03
N LEU A 179 -8.60 -20.36 41.51
CA LEU A 179 -8.77 -19.13 42.28
C LEU A 179 -9.51 -19.52 43.57
N GLU A 180 -8.97 -19.26 44.76
CA GLU A 180 -9.67 -19.57 46.02
C GLU A 180 -10.81 -18.58 46.35
N LEU A 181 -11.00 -17.54 45.55
CA LEU A 181 -12.08 -16.56 45.73
C LEU A 181 -13.47 -17.16 45.43
N SER A 182 -14.44 -16.86 46.28
CA SER A 182 -15.87 -17.20 46.06
C SER A 182 -16.46 -16.43 44.87
N GLU A 183 -17.59 -16.90 44.30
CA GLU A 183 -18.26 -16.17 43.21
C GLU A 183 -18.63 -14.73 43.61
N ARG A 184 -18.97 -14.52 44.89
CA ARG A 184 -19.32 -13.21 45.44
C ARG A 184 -18.12 -12.25 45.47
N GLU A 185 -16.96 -12.73 45.89
CA GLU A 185 -15.73 -11.93 45.89
C GLU A 185 -15.28 -11.58 44.47
N ILE A 186 -15.52 -12.47 43.50
CA ILE A 186 -15.28 -12.22 42.08
C ILE A 186 -16.24 -11.12 41.58
N ILE A 187 -17.53 -11.21 41.88
CA ILE A 187 -18.51 -10.17 41.52
C ILE A 187 -18.13 -8.82 42.16
N ASP A 188 -17.80 -8.80 43.44
CA ASP A 188 -17.36 -7.58 44.15
C ASP A 188 -16.08 -6.99 43.53
N ALA A 189 -15.16 -7.83 43.06
CA ALA A 189 -13.95 -7.39 42.36
C ALA A 189 -14.27 -6.79 40.97
N ILE A 190 -15.21 -7.39 40.23
CA ILE A 190 -15.70 -6.85 38.95
C ILE A 190 -16.37 -5.50 39.17
N GLN A 191 -17.19 -5.37 40.22
CA GLN A 191 -17.90 -4.12 40.57
C GLN A 191 -16.98 -3.00 41.03
N LYS A 192 -15.75 -3.32 41.45
CA LYS A 192 -14.69 -2.35 41.75
C LYS A 192 -13.79 -2.03 40.55
N SER A 193 -14.03 -2.66 39.40
CA SER A 193 -13.22 -2.48 38.18
C SER A 193 -13.79 -1.41 37.25
N ASN A 194 -13.00 -1.00 36.26
CA ASN A 194 -13.45 -0.13 35.18
C ASN A 194 -14.56 -0.74 34.30
N GLN A 195 -14.82 -2.06 34.42
CA GLN A 195 -15.91 -2.75 33.72
C GLN A 195 -17.22 -2.75 34.52
N ALA A 196 -17.25 -2.20 35.75
CA ALA A 196 -18.38 -2.28 36.67
C ALA A 196 -19.72 -1.87 36.03
N SER A 197 -19.82 -0.67 35.45
CA SER A 197 -21.07 -0.18 34.86
C SER A 197 -21.59 -1.08 33.73
N LYS A 198 -20.70 -1.63 32.89
CA LYS A 198 -21.07 -2.53 31.79
C LYS A 198 -21.39 -3.94 32.30
N PHE A 199 -20.64 -4.42 33.29
CA PHE A 199 -20.91 -5.68 33.97
C PHE A 199 -22.26 -5.62 34.69
N ASP A 200 -22.54 -4.60 35.50
CA ASP A 200 -23.80 -4.45 36.23
C ASP A 200 -24.99 -4.40 35.26
N SER A 201 -24.87 -3.66 34.15
CA SER A 201 -25.92 -3.59 33.12
C SER A 201 -26.19 -4.96 32.49
N LEU A 202 -25.14 -5.74 32.20
CA LEU A 202 -25.29 -7.07 31.62
C LEU A 202 -25.76 -8.10 32.66
N TYR A 203 -25.21 -8.03 33.86
CA TYR A 203 -25.53 -8.93 34.97
C TYR A 203 -26.96 -8.74 35.46
N SER A 204 -27.53 -7.54 35.37
CA SER A 204 -28.95 -7.28 35.62
C SER A 204 -29.88 -7.60 34.43
N GLY A 205 -29.33 -7.99 33.28
CA GLY A 205 -30.09 -8.31 32.06
C GLY A 205 -30.50 -7.10 31.21
N SER A 206 -29.96 -5.91 31.46
CA SER A 206 -30.20 -4.69 30.67
C SER A 206 -29.19 -4.56 29.52
N TRP A 207 -29.32 -5.42 28.50
CA TRP A 207 -28.34 -5.56 27.43
C TRP A 207 -28.67 -4.80 26.14
N GLU A 208 -29.93 -4.41 25.94
CA GLU A 208 -30.47 -3.82 24.71
C GLU A 208 -29.83 -2.47 24.37
N THR A 209 -29.26 -1.79 25.37
CA THR A 209 -28.53 -0.52 25.17
C THR A 209 -27.16 -0.74 24.52
N TYR A 210 -26.58 -1.95 24.62
CA TYR A 210 -25.21 -2.24 24.21
C TYR A 210 -25.10 -3.21 23.03
N TYR A 211 -26.09 -4.09 22.86
CA TYR A 211 -26.01 -5.19 21.90
C TYR A 211 -27.29 -5.31 21.07
N SER A 212 -27.12 -5.70 19.81
CA SER A 212 -28.25 -5.86 18.88
C SER A 212 -28.96 -7.19 19.05
N SER A 213 -28.36 -8.13 19.80
CA SER A 213 -28.99 -9.40 20.19
C SER A 213 -28.52 -9.88 21.56
N GLN A 214 -29.39 -10.61 22.26
CA GLN A 214 -29.07 -11.16 23.58
C GLN A 214 -27.92 -12.17 23.52
N SER A 215 -27.74 -12.89 22.40
CA SER A 215 -26.63 -13.83 22.23
C SER A 215 -25.26 -13.15 22.09
N GLU A 216 -25.21 -11.90 21.62
CA GLU A 216 -23.99 -11.07 21.70
C GLU A 216 -23.70 -10.64 23.14
N ALA A 217 -24.76 -10.32 23.91
CA ALA A 217 -24.65 -10.00 25.33
C ALA A 217 -24.19 -11.21 26.17
N ASP A 218 -24.71 -12.41 25.88
CA ASP A 218 -24.33 -13.69 26.49
C ASP A 218 -22.80 -13.92 26.34
N LEU A 219 -22.26 -13.72 25.14
CA LEU A 219 -20.82 -13.86 24.87
C LEU A 219 -20.00 -12.75 25.53
N ALA A 220 -20.50 -11.51 25.53
CA ALA A 220 -19.82 -10.38 26.15
C ALA A 220 -19.66 -10.56 27.66
N LEU A 221 -20.73 -10.97 28.37
CA LEU A 221 -20.65 -11.28 29.80
C LEU A 221 -19.72 -12.48 30.05
N SER A 222 -19.78 -13.51 29.21
CA SER A 222 -18.91 -14.68 29.34
C SER A 222 -17.42 -14.37 29.14
N ASN A 223 -17.07 -13.45 28.23
CA ASN A 223 -15.69 -12.95 28.07
C ASN A 223 -15.20 -12.19 29.29
N MET A 224 -16.07 -11.39 29.93
CA MET A 224 -15.74 -10.75 31.20
C MET A 224 -15.48 -11.81 32.28
N LEU A 225 -16.38 -12.78 32.43
CA LEU A 225 -16.23 -13.85 33.43
C LEU A 225 -14.98 -14.70 33.18
N ALA A 226 -14.63 -15.01 31.93
CA ALA A 226 -13.43 -15.77 31.58
C ALA A 226 -12.14 -15.10 32.09
N PHE A 227 -12.06 -13.77 32.04
CA PHE A 227 -10.97 -13.03 32.64
C PHE A 227 -11.02 -13.14 34.18
N TRP A 228 -12.16 -12.79 34.79
CA TRP A 228 -12.27 -12.62 36.24
C TRP A 228 -12.26 -13.90 37.07
N THR A 229 -12.69 -15.03 36.50
CA THR A 229 -12.65 -16.34 37.16
C THR A 229 -11.35 -17.10 36.86
N ALA A 230 -10.39 -16.47 36.19
CA ALA A 230 -9.22 -17.11 35.59
C ALA A 230 -9.55 -18.38 34.80
N LYS A 231 -10.58 -18.28 33.95
CA LYS A 231 -11.07 -19.37 33.10
C LYS A 231 -11.62 -20.58 33.87
N ASP A 232 -11.99 -20.41 35.14
CA ASP A 232 -12.71 -21.43 35.90
C ASP A 232 -14.14 -21.57 35.34
N TYR A 233 -14.33 -22.62 34.54
CA TYR A 233 -15.58 -22.92 33.86
C TYR A 233 -16.76 -23.03 34.84
N GLN A 234 -16.58 -23.66 36.00
CA GLN A 234 -17.67 -23.87 36.95
C GLN A 234 -18.12 -22.53 37.55
N LYS A 235 -17.18 -21.67 37.93
CA LYS A 235 -17.51 -20.33 38.45
C LYS A 235 -18.15 -19.44 37.39
N MET A 236 -17.68 -19.53 36.15
CA MET A 236 -18.31 -18.81 35.03
C MET A 236 -19.76 -19.22 34.84
N ASP A 237 -20.05 -20.52 34.82
CA ASP A 237 -21.42 -21.03 34.65
C ASP A 237 -22.31 -20.65 35.84
N THR A 238 -21.82 -20.78 37.08
CA THR A 238 -22.56 -20.37 38.28
C THR A 238 -22.88 -18.88 38.27
N ILE A 239 -21.92 -18.02 37.97
CA ILE A 239 -22.15 -16.56 37.93
C ILE A 239 -23.11 -16.21 36.79
N PHE A 240 -22.95 -16.82 35.61
CA PHE A 240 -23.84 -16.55 34.48
C PHE A 240 -25.29 -16.97 34.77
N ARG A 241 -25.49 -18.13 35.39
CA ARG A 241 -26.84 -18.61 35.78
C ARG A 241 -27.55 -17.71 36.79
N ASN A 242 -26.79 -16.96 37.57
CA ASN A 242 -27.32 -15.97 38.53
C ASN A 242 -27.50 -14.56 37.91
N SER A 243 -27.20 -14.39 36.62
CA SER A 243 -27.40 -13.14 35.89
C SER A 243 -28.80 -13.04 35.28
N GLY A 244 -29.24 -11.81 35.00
CA GLY A 244 -30.47 -11.52 34.26
C GLY A 244 -30.44 -11.93 32.78
N LEU A 245 -29.32 -12.46 32.27
CA LEU A 245 -29.22 -13.03 30.91
C LEU A 245 -29.58 -14.52 30.84
N MET A 246 -29.69 -15.20 31.99
CA MET A 246 -30.01 -16.62 32.05
C MET A 246 -31.42 -16.91 31.50
N ARG A 247 -31.51 -17.94 30.65
CA ARG A 247 -32.76 -18.39 30.00
C ARG A 247 -32.64 -19.83 29.49
N GLU A 248 -33.76 -20.45 29.12
CA GLU A 248 -33.82 -21.87 28.69
C GLU A 248 -32.82 -22.23 27.59
N LYS A 249 -32.51 -21.28 26.68
CA LYS A 249 -31.50 -21.47 25.64
C LYS A 249 -30.11 -21.81 26.20
N TRP A 250 -29.75 -21.40 27.42
CA TRP A 250 -28.44 -21.69 28.03
C TRP A 250 -28.17 -23.18 28.17
N ASP A 251 -29.20 -23.96 28.51
CA ASP A 251 -29.12 -25.42 28.71
C ASP A 251 -29.57 -26.21 27.47
N GLU A 252 -29.89 -25.53 26.37
CA GLU A 252 -30.27 -26.17 25.11
C GLU A 252 -29.11 -26.98 24.54
N LYS A 253 -29.35 -28.27 24.27
CA LYS A 253 -28.35 -29.17 23.69
C LYS A 253 -27.97 -28.73 22.28
N ARG A 254 -26.66 -28.66 22.04
CA ARG A 254 -26.01 -28.38 20.75
C ARG A 254 -25.03 -29.51 20.44
N LYS A 255 -24.48 -29.52 19.22
CA LYS A 255 -23.65 -30.61 18.69
C LYS A 255 -22.45 -30.95 19.58
N ASP A 256 -21.82 -29.95 20.20
CA ASP A 256 -20.60 -30.08 21.00
C ASP A 256 -20.79 -29.71 22.50
N GLY A 257 -22.04 -29.74 23.02
CA GLY A 257 -22.35 -29.42 24.42
C GLY A 257 -23.73 -28.76 24.61
N THR A 258 -23.87 -27.84 25.56
CA THR A 258 -25.01 -26.90 25.62
C THR A 258 -24.63 -25.58 24.98
N TYR A 259 -25.62 -24.73 24.64
CA TYR A 259 -25.33 -23.36 24.19
C TYR A 259 -24.41 -22.62 25.19
N GLY A 260 -24.71 -22.72 26.48
CA GLY A 260 -23.89 -22.14 27.55
C GLY A 260 -22.47 -22.69 27.53
N SER A 261 -22.29 -24.00 27.44
CA SER A 261 -20.94 -24.60 27.43
C SER A 261 -20.10 -24.17 26.23
N ILE A 262 -20.73 -23.96 25.06
CA ILE A 262 -20.06 -23.46 23.85
C ILE A 262 -19.63 -22.01 24.04
N ILE A 263 -20.49 -21.16 24.60
CA ILE A 263 -20.20 -19.75 24.83
C ILE A 263 -19.08 -19.59 25.87
N LEU A 264 -19.13 -20.32 26.98
CA LEU A 264 -18.07 -20.30 28.00
C LEU A 264 -16.74 -20.84 27.46
N SER A 265 -16.77 -21.93 26.69
CA SER A 265 -15.56 -22.48 26.06
C SER A 265 -14.93 -21.51 25.06
N LYS A 266 -15.76 -20.81 24.28
CA LYS A 266 -15.30 -19.76 23.37
C LYS A 266 -14.66 -18.62 24.14
N ALA A 267 -15.30 -18.15 25.21
CA ALA A 267 -14.77 -17.08 26.04
C ALA A 267 -13.42 -17.46 26.69
N ILE A 268 -13.29 -18.69 27.19
CA ILE A 268 -12.04 -19.22 27.75
C ILE A 268 -10.89 -19.22 26.71
N ASN A 269 -11.19 -19.59 25.46
CA ASN A 269 -10.20 -19.67 24.38
C ASN A 269 -9.81 -18.28 23.84
N ASP A 270 -10.77 -17.37 23.70
CA ASP A 270 -10.54 -16.02 23.15
C ASP A 270 -9.86 -15.08 24.16
N THR A 271 -10.00 -15.36 25.45
CA THR A 271 -9.41 -14.58 26.54
C THR A 271 -7.90 -14.85 26.64
N ARG A 272 -7.07 -13.83 26.39
CA ARG A 272 -5.59 -13.97 26.40
C ARG A 272 -4.97 -13.81 27.79
N ASP A 273 -5.55 -12.94 28.61
CA ASP A 273 -5.09 -12.62 29.97
C ASP A 273 -6.13 -13.07 31.01
N VAL A 274 -5.71 -13.38 32.24
CA VAL A 274 -6.61 -13.81 33.32
C VAL A 274 -6.38 -12.99 34.58
N TYR A 275 -7.44 -12.77 35.34
CA TYR A 275 -7.38 -12.11 36.63
C TYR A 275 -6.57 -12.95 37.61
N THR A 276 -5.48 -12.37 38.11
CA THR A 276 -4.71 -12.95 39.22
C THR A 276 -4.94 -12.05 40.43
N PRO A 277 -5.60 -12.55 41.49
CA PRO A 277 -5.69 -11.80 42.73
C PRO A 277 -4.29 -11.48 43.22
N LYS A 278 -4.05 -10.25 43.69
CA LYS A 278 -2.77 -9.90 44.33
C LYS A 278 -2.54 -10.86 45.50
N ASP A 279 -1.38 -11.53 45.53
CA ASP A 279 -0.95 -12.20 46.76
C ASP A 279 -0.86 -11.13 47.85
N THR A 280 -1.68 -11.29 48.88
CA THR A 280 -1.57 -10.49 50.11
C THR A 280 -0.32 -10.97 50.83
N TYR A 281 0.86 -10.59 50.35
CA TYR A 281 2.07 -10.71 51.14
C TYR A 281 2.03 -9.63 52.22
N CYS A 282 1.95 -10.08 53.47
CA CYS A 282 2.18 -9.28 54.66
C CYS A 282 3.55 -8.58 54.53
N ILE A 283 3.53 -7.26 54.36
CA ILE A 283 4.72 -6.43 54.47
C ILE A 283 4.95 -6.16 55.95
N SER A 284 6.06 -6.69 56.47
CA SER A 284 6.71 -6.13 57.65
C SER A 284 7.15 -4.71 57.30
N VAL A 285 6.65 -3.75 58.08
CA VAL A 285 6.95 -2.34 57.91
C VAL A 285 8.42 -2.11 58.29
N ASP A 286 9.25 -1.77 57.31
CA ASP A 286 10.48 -1.02 57.59
C ASP A 286 10.24 0.44 57.23
N GLN A 287 10.28 1.28 58.26
CA GLN A 287 10.08 2.72 58.17
C GLN A 287 11.39 3.40 57.78
N SER A 288 11.49 3.91 56.55
CA SER A 288 12.32 5.07 56.17
C SER A 288 12.23 5.24 54.64
N GLN A 289 11.91 6.38 54.01
CA GLN A 289 11.92 7.80 54.37
C GLN A 289 10.77 8.53 53.62
N PRO A 290 10.29 9.69 54.09
CA PRO A 290 9.29 10.48 53.38
C PRO A 290 9.93 11.21 52.18
N ILE A 291 9.50 10.89 50.95
CA ILE A 291 9.77 11.71 49.77
C ILE A 291 8.68 12.78 49.70
N THR A 292 9.11 14.04 49.75
CA THR A 292 8.31 15.27 49.77
C THR A 292 7.49 15.43 48.47
N PRO A 293 6.23 15.94 48.50
CA PRO A 293 5.45 16.19 47.29
C PRO A 293 6.11 17.30 46.45
N GLN A 294 6.63 16.96 45.27
CA GLN A 294 7.42 17.91 44.47
C GLN A 294 6.58 18.79 43.53
N PHE A 295 5.35 18.42 43.15
CA PHE A 295 4.53 19.24 42.25
C PHE A 295 3.03 19.04 42.52
N GLY A 296 2.29 20.13 42.73
CA GLY A 296 0.85 20.09 42.96
C GLY A 296 0.16 21.38 42.56
N SER A 297 -1.07 21.26 42.06
CA SER A 297 -2.04 22.35 42.07
C SER A 297 -2.79 22.35 43.41
N ASN A 298 -3.59 23.38 43.70
CA ASN A 298 -4.40 23.41 44.93
C ASN A 298 -5.41 22.25 45.04
N SER A 299 -5.66 21.50 43.95
CA SER A 299 -6.69 20.44 43.89
C SER A 299 -6.16 19.06 43.48
N VAL A 300 -5.00 18.94 42.83
CA VAL A 300 -4.41 17.65 42.43
C VAL A 300 -2.92 17.61 42.75
N GLN A 301 -2.44 16.50 43.29
CA GLN A 301 -1.03 16.27 43.66
C GLN A 301 -0.55 14.90 43.19
N ALA A 302 0.73 14.78 42.84
CA ALA A 302 1.38 13.49 42.60
C ALA A 302 1.86 12.91 43.94
N ILE A 303 1.35 11.71 44.31
CA ILE A 303 1.75 10.99 45.52
C ILE A 303 2.18 9.59 45.09
N GLY A 304 3.46 9.26 45.27
CA GLY A 304 4.04 8.04 44.73
C GLY A 304 3.98 8.02 43.20
N ARG A 305 3.39 6.96 42.63
CA ARG A 305 3.20 6.80 41.18
C ARG A 305 1.75 6.99 40.73
N ALA A 306 1.02 7.86 41.41
CA ALA A 306 -0.39 8.16 41.13
C ALA A 306 -0.73 9.62 41.42
N TYR A 307 -1.62 10.19 40.61
CA TYR A 307 -2.24 11.49 40.90
C TYR A 307 -3.42 11.31 41.85
N HIS A 308 -3.52 12.21 42.83
CA HIS A 308 -4.57 12.24 43.84
C HIS A 308 -5.24 13.61 43.82
N LYS A 309 -6.57 13.62 43.90
CA LYS A 309 -7.40 14.81 44.06
C LYS A 309 -7.66 15.09 45.52
N GLN A 310 -7.52 16.34 45.95
CA GLN A 310 -7.86 16.73 47.31
C GLN A 310 -9.38 16.82 47.48
N THR A 311 -9.93 16.06 48.42
CA THR A 311 -11.35 16.11 48.80
C THR A 311 -11.49 16.48 50.28
N SER A 312 -12.71 16.77 50.73
CA SER A 312 -13.01 17.03 52.15
C SER A 312 -12.67 15.85 53.07
N GLU A 313 -12.63 14.63 52.53
CA GLU A 313 -12.33 13.39 53.26
C GLU A 313 -10.85 12.98 53.13
N GLY A 314 -10.04 13.76 52.42
CA GLY A 314 -8.62 13.49 52.16
C GLY A 314 -8.28 13.30 50.67
N PRO A 315 -7.02 12.97 50.34
CA PRO A 315 -6.58 12.74 48.98
C PRO A 315 -7.18 11.44 48.41
N SER A 316 -7.90 11.55 47.29
CA SER A 316 -8.52 10.43 46.56
C SER A 316 -7.75 10.15 45.27
N MET A 317 -7.37 8.91 45.02
CA MET A 317 -6.59 8.52 43.84
C MET A 317 -7.41 8.66 42.55
N ILE A 318 -6.87 9.37 41.57
CA ILE A 318 -7.51 9.62 40.26
C ILE A 318 -6.74 9.03 39.08
N SER A 319 -5.51 8.55 39.30
CA SER A 319 -4.75 7.77 38.31
C SER A 319 -3.93 6.67 38.96
N THR A 320 -3.54 5.65 38.19
CA THR A 320 -2.58 4.60 38.63
C THR A 320 -1.15 4.85 38.12
N PHE A 321 -0.92 6.03 37.56
CA PHE A 321 0.34 6.42 36.93
C PHE A 321 0.62 7.91 37.16
N ILE A 322 1.89 8.27 37.04
CA ILE A 322 2.33 9.65 36.82
C ILE A 322 2.82 9.80 35.39
N ILE A 323 2.89 11.05 34.94
CA ILE A 323 3.43 11.42 33.63
C ILE A 323 4.68 12.25 33.90
N GLU A 324 5.80 11.84 33.29
CA GLU A 324 7.02 12.64 33.22
C GLU A 324 7.16 13.19 31.80
N LEU A 325 6.91 14.48 31.63
CA LEU A 325 7.06 15.17 30.36
C LEU A 325 8.56 15.30 30.04
N LYS A 326 8.99 14.77 28.90
CA LYS A 326 10.39 14.88 28.42
C LYS A 326 10.54 16.01 27.43
N GLU A 327 9.71 16.01 26.38
CA GLU A 327 9.81 16.96 25.27
C GLU A 327 8.44 17.52 24.89
N ILE A 328 8.42 18.80 24.55
CA ILE A 328 7.35 19.42 23.79
C ILE A 328 7.86 19.60 22.36
N ILE A 329 7.30 18.82 21.44
CA ILE A 329 7.64 18.86 20.02
C ILE A 329 6.67 19.82 19.32
N LYS A 330 7.19 20.88 18.72
CA LYS A 330 6.42 21.81 17.89
C LYS A 330 6.55 21.40 16.43
N ASP A 331 5.48 20.86 15.84
CA ASP A 331 5.49 20.30 14.49
C ASP A 331 5.43 21.40 13.42
N ASP A 332 6.36 21.38 12.47
CA ASP A 332 6.44 22.36 11.39
C ASP A 332 5.36 22.14 10.29
N LEU A 333 4.77 20.94 10.18
CA LEU A 333 3.79 20.59 9.15
C LEU A 333 2.39 21.11 9.49
N ASP A 334 1.89 20.76 10.68
CA ASP A 334 0.54 21.12 11.12
C ASP A 334 0.51 22.29 12.13
N GLY A 335 1.69 22.70 12.63
CA GLY A 335 1.82 23.76 13.63
C GLY A 335 1.34 23.36 15.02
N GLU A 336 1.00 22.08 15.22
CA GLU A 336 0.47 21.58 16.48
C GLU A 336 1.62 21.17 17.42
N PHE A 337 1.29 21.05 18.69
CA PHE A 337 2.23 20.62 19.72
C PHE A 337 1.99 19.16 20.05
N TYR A 338 3.08 18.43 20.23
CA TYR A 338 3.09 17.04 20.67
C TYR A 338 3.90 16.93 21.96
N TYR A 339 3.51 16.03 22.85
CA TYR A 339 4.22 15.73 24.07
C TYR A 339 4.87 14.37 23.94
N ARG A 340 6.19 14.29 24.14
CA ARG A 340 6.90 13.04 24.42
C ARG A 340 7.00 12.91 25.93
N ALA A 341 6.38 11.88 26.51
CA ALA A 341 6.34 11.71 27.95
C ALA A 341 6.43 10.25 28.37
N ASN A 342 7.08 9.98 29.51
CA ASN A 342 6.99 8.67 30.15
C ASN A 342 5.70 8.60 30.97
N PHE A 343 4.91 7.56 30.74
CA PHE A 343 3.83 7.15 31.63
C PHE A 343 4.40 6.08 32.57
N ILE A 344 4.32 6.32 33.87
CA ILE A 344 5.00 5.48 34.87
C ILE A 344 4.00 5.05 35.94
N SER A 345 3.80 3.74 36.03
CA SER A 345 3.01 3.07 37.08
C SER A 345 3.93 2.31 38.03
N GLN A 346 3.35 1.59 39.01
CA GLN A 346 4.14 0.77 39.93
C GLN A 346 5.00 -0.29 39.21
N ASP A 347 4.45 -0.96 38.20
CA ASP A 347 5.10 -2.14 37.61
C ASP A 347 5.38 -2.00 36.10
N TYR A 348 4.97 -0.87 35.49
CA TYR A 348 5.09 -0.65 34.04
C TYR A 348 5.45 0.80 33.70
N LYS A 349 6.27 0.97 32.67
CA LYS A 349 6.69 2.25 32.12
C LYS A 349 6.64 2.19 30.59
N GLU A 350 6.06 3.22 29.97
CA GLU A 350 5.99 3.38 28.53
C GLU A 350 6.28 4.83 28.16
N GLU A 351 6.97 5.06 27.04
CA GLU A 351 7.11 6.40 26.47
C GLU A 351 6.08 6.56 25.36
N LEU A 352 5.31 7.65 25.41
CA LEU A 352 4.28 7.96 24.43
C LEU A 352 4.53 9.33 23.81
N ILE A 353 4.30 9.44 22.50
CA ILE A 353 4.14 10.70 21.79
C ILE A 353 2.68 10.90 21.41
N PHE A 354 2.12 12.04 21.80
CA PHE A 354 0.70 12.31 21.60
C PHE A 354 0.44 13.81 21.45
N LYS A 355 -0.68 14.20 20.82
CA LYS A 355 -0.97 15.62 20.57
C LYS A 355 -1.32 16.32 21.89
N ALA A 356 -0.74 17.49 22.14
CA ALA A 356 -0.97 18.27 23.36
C ALA A 356 -2.46 18.60 23.60
N LYS A 357 -3.28 18.64 22.54
CA LYS A 357 -4.73 18.86 22.63
C LYS A 357 -5.52 17.65 23.12
N GLU A 358 -4.97 16.44 23.05
CA GLU A 358 -5.64 15.23 23.56
C GLU A 358 -5.81 15.32 25.09
N MET A 359 -4.93 16.05 25.79
CA MET A 359 -5.11 16.43 27.20
C MET A 359 -6.29 17.38 27.46
N ASN A 360 -6.87 17.99 26.42
CA ASN A 360 -8.02 18.90 26.56
C ASN A 360 -9.36 18.18 26.42
N ASN A 361 -9.35 16.88 26.10
CA ASN A 361 -10.55 16.06 25.95
C ASN A 361 -10.34 14.73 26.69
N LYS A 362 -11.22 14.42 27.65
CA LYS A 362 -11.10 13.21 28.45
C LYS A 362 -11.13 11.94 27.59
N ASN A 363 -11.99 11.85 26.58
CA ASN A 363 -12.08 10.64 25.76
C ASN A 363 -10.82 10.43 24.91
N ASP A 364 -10.29 11.52 24.34
CA ASP A 364 -9.05 11.48 23.57
C ASP A 364 -7.87 11.07 24.45
N PHE A 365 -7.73 11.67 25.65
CA PHE A 365 -6.71 11.27 26.62
C PHE A 365 -6.86 9.81 27.07
N MET A 366 -8.08 9.35 27.36
CA MET A 366 -8.33 7.96 27.74
C MET A 366 -7.96 6.98 26.61
N SER A 367 -8.09 7.37 25.34
CA SER A 367 -7.69 6.53 24.20
C SER A 367 -6.17 6.33 24.09
N LEU A 368 -5.37 7.20 24.71
CA LEU A 368 -3.91 7.04 24.81
C LEU A 368 -3.50 5.96 25.80
N LEU A 369 -4.32 5.70 26.83
CA LEU A 369 -4.00 4.77 27.93
C LEU A 369 -4.39 3.33 27.56
N GLN A 370 -3.63 2.71 26.66
CA GLN A 370 -3.95 1.37 26.16
C GLN A 370 -3.55 0.24 27.14
N HIS A 371 -2.47 0.44 27.91
CA HIS A 371 -1.97 -0.57 28.84
C HIS A 371 -2.80 -0.60 30.15
N PRO A 372 -3.17 -1.78 30.68
CA PRO A 372 -4.04 -1.89 31.87
C PRO A 372 -3.46 -1.24 33.14
N SER A 373 -2.13 -1.12 33.24
CA SER A 373 -1.47 -0.40 34.34
C SER A 373 -1.75 1.10 34.35
N PHE A 374 -2.31 1.66 33.28
CA PHE A 374 -2.65 3.07 33.16
C PHE A 374 -4.17 3.24 33.19
N SER A 375 -4.70 3.56 34.37
CA SER A 375 -6.10 3.90 34.57
C SER A 375 -6.22 5.33 35.07
N PHE A 376 -7.18 6.07 34.52
CA PHE A 376 -7.51 7.44 34.94
C PHE A 376 -9.03 7.54 35.20
N SER A 377 -9.39 7.87 36.44
CA SER A 377 -10.79 8.03 36.89
C SER A 377 -11.16 9.51 37.10
N GLY A 378 -10.20 10.43 36.99
CA GLY A 378 -10.41 11.86 37.20
C GLY A 378 -11.36 12.53 36.19
N SER A 379 -11.84 13.72 36.54
CA SER A 379 -12.62 14.59 35.66
C SER A 379 -11.73 15.35 34.67
N LEU A 380 -12.34 16.03 33.69
CA LEU A 380 -11.60 16.90 32.76
C LEU A 380 -10.88 18.04 33.51
N ASN A 381 -11.47 18.59 34.56
CA ASN A 381 -10.81 19.60 35.40
C ASN A 381 -9.57 19.02 36.08
N ASP A 382 -9.63 17.78 36.57
CA ASP A 382 -8.48 17.13 37.19
C ASP A 382 -7.36 16.90 36.16
N LEU A 383 -7.71 16.60 34.90
CA LEU A 383 -6.75 16.50 33.79
C LEU A 383 -6.09 17.86 33.46
N GLN A 384 -6.82 18.97 33.55
CA GLN A 384 -6.25 20.32 33.41
C GLN A 384 -5.29 20.66 34.55
N GLU A 385 -5.58 20.21 35.77
CA GLU A 385 -4.65 20.35 36.89
C GLU A 385 -3.39 19.49 36.71
N ILE A 386 -3.52 18.27 36.20
CA ILE A 386 -2.37 17.45 35.79
C ILE A 386 -1.56 18.18 34.72
N LYS A 387 -2.20 18.80 33.73
CA LYS A 387 -1.51 19.60 32.71
C LYS A 387 -0.69 20.75 33.30
N LYS A 388 -1.18 21.41 34.35
CA LYS A 388 -0.40 22.44 35.10
C LYS A 388 0.77 21.84 35.87
N ILE A 389 0.62 20.62 36.39
CA ILE A 389 1.74 19.88 37.00
C ILE A 389 2.81 19.62 35.94
N LEU A 390 2.43 19.14 34.75
CA LEU A 390 3.37 18.89 33.65
C LEU A 390 4.09 20.16 33.18
N SER A 391 3.42 21.31 33.14
CA SER A 391 4.06 22.57 32.76
C SER A 391 5.14 23.05 33.73
N ASN A 392 5.16 22.52 34.96
CA ASN A 392 6.16 22.83 35.97
C ASN A 392 7.31 21.80 36.03
N GLN A 393 7.22 20.71 35.27
CA GLN A 393 8.29 19.73 35.15
C GLN A 393 9.42 20.27 34.24
N PRO A 394 10.67 19.81 34.41
CA PRO A 394 11.72 20.08 33.43
C PRO A 394 11.43 19.31 32.13
N TYR A 395 11.22 20.03 31.04
CA TYR A 395 11.08 19.47 29.69
C TYR A 395 11.90 20.28 28.69
N GLU A 396 12.31 19.63 27.60
CA GLU A 396 12.93 20.29 26.46
C GLU A 396 11.86 20.70 25.45
N THR A 397 12.05 21.84 24.77
CA THR A 397 11.22 22.19 23.61
C THR A 397 12.01 21.86 22.35
N VAL A 398 11.44 21.00 21.53
CA VAL A 398 12.08 20.41 20.35
C VAL A 398 11.29 20.83 19.11
N ARG A 399 11.99 21.14 18.02
CA ARG A 399 11.36 21.40 16.72
C ARG A 399 11.07 20.08 16.01
N GLY A 400 9.82 19.84 15.67
CA GLY A 400 9.38 18.69 14.89
C GLY A 400 9.46 18.98 13.40
N VAL A 401 10.24 18.21 12.65
CA VAL A 401 10.29 18.30 11.19
C VAL A 401 9.42 17.22 10.55
N SER A 402 8.93 17.50 9.33
CA SER A 402 7.95 16.68 8.62
C SER A 402 8.53 15.50 7.84
N PHE A 403 9.84 15.48 7.62
CA PHE A 403 10.52 14.43 6.86
C PHE A 403 11.97 14.22 7.32
N ILE A 404 12.49 13.03 7.06
CA ILE A 404 13.93 12.73 7.19
C ILE A 404 14.71 13.21 5.95
N GLY A 405 16.01 13.40 6.11
CA GLY A 405 16.93 13.86 5.08
C GLY A 405 17.50 15.24 5.39
N PHE A 406 17.72 16.06 4.36
CA PHE A 406 18.39 17.35 4.48
C PHE A 406 17.43 18.48 4.87
N HIS A 407 17.86 19.28 5.83
CA HIS A 407 17.19 20.49 6.30
C HIS A 407 18.18 21.65 6.38
N GLU A 408 17.66 22.87 6.21
CA GLU A 408 18.40 24.08 6.50
C GLU A 408 17.91 24.66 7.82
N ILE A 409 18.80 24.68 8.82
CA ILE A 409 18.53 25.19 10.17
C ILE A 409 19.61 26.20 10.50
N ASP A 410 19.22 27.43 10.80
CA ASP A 410 20.13 28.55 11.09
C ASP A 410 21.22 28.73 10.01
N LYS A 411 20.82 28.59 8.74
CA LYS A 411 21.70 28.65 7.55
C LYS A 411 22.78 27.56 7.50
N LYS A 412 22.65 26.52 8.31
CA LYS A 412 23.51 25.34 8.29
C LYS A 412 22.74 24.14 7.75
N ARG A 413 23.45 23.32 6.99
CA ARG A 413 22.92 22.06 6.49
C ARG A 413 22.92 21.02 7.61
N VAL A 414 21.76 20.42 7.83
CA VAL A 414 21.54 19.37 8.82
C VAL A 414 20.96 18.17 8.10
N PHE A 415 21.43 16.98 8.43
CA PHE A 415 20.82 15.73 7.98
C PHE A 415 20.16 15.04 9.17
N ILE A 416 18.88 14.70 9.03
CA ILE A 416 18.03 14.17 10.09
C ILE A 416 17.53 12.78 9.70
N THR A 417 17.66 11.80 10.59
CA THR A 417 16.97 10.50 10.54
C THR A 417 15.97 10.40 11.70
N GLN A 418 15.25 9.29 11.81
CA GLN A 418 14.28 9.05 12.88
C GLN A 418 14.88 9.16 14.29
N ASP A 419 16.18 8.81 14.43
CA ASP A 419 16.85 8.73 15.73
C ASP A 419 17.85 9.87 15.99
N LYS A 420 18.38 10.52 14.94
CA LYS A 420 19.55 11.39 15.05
C LYS A 420 19.50 12.55 14.06
N ALA A 421 20.06 13.69 14.45
CA ALA A 421 20.32 14.82 13.57
C ALA A 421 21.80 15.20 13.63
N ILE A 422 22.45 15.40 12.49
CA ILE A 422 23.85 15.83 12.41
C ILE A 422 24.01 17.06 11.52
N ASN A 423 24.97 17.92 11.83
CA ASN A 423 25.37 19.03 10.96
C ASN A 423 26.55 18.68 10.05
N SER A 424 26.95 19.64 9.20
CA SER A 424 28.13 19.53 8.34
C SER A 424 29.45 19.25 9.06
N ASP A 425 29.54 19.54 10.37
CA ASP A 425 30.71 19.24 11.20
C ASP A 425 30.63 17.83 11.83
N PHE A 426 29.61 17.03 11.46
CA PHE A 426 29.27 15.73 12.04
C PHE A 426 28.96 15.76 13.54
N LYS A 427 28.63 16.94 14.08
CA LYS A 427 28.15 17.06 15.44
C LYS A 427 26.66 16.80 15.47
N GLU A 428 26.25 16.02 16.47
CA GLU A 428 24.86 15.78 16.76
C GLU A 428 24.18 17.10 17.15
N ILE A 429 23.01 17.36 16.59
CA ILE A 429 22.15 18.48 16.93
C ILE A 429 21.04 17.95 17.83
N THR A 430 20.89 18.58 18.99
CA THR A 430 19.78 18.35 19.91
C THR A 430 18.66 19.37 19.67
N GLY A 431 17.46 19.10 20.17
CA GLY A 431 16.33 20.02 20.04
C GLY A 431 15.60 19.98 18.69
N ILE A 432 15.87 18.97 17.84
CA ILE A 432 15.14 18.74 16.58
C ILE A 432 14.87 17.24 16.42
N THR A 433 13.66 16.87 16.02
CA THR A 433 13.26 15.46 15.82
C THR A 433 12.25 15.31 14.69
N VAL A 434 12.12 14.11 14.13
CA VAL A 434 11.05 13.78 13.18
C VAL A 434 9.85 13.27 13.94
N ASN A 435 8.67 13.79 13.65
CA ASN A 435 7.45 13.40 14.33
C ASN A 435 7.16 11.88 14.12
N GLU A 436 7.05 11.11 15.21
CA GLU A 436 6.82 9.65 15.17
C GLU A 436 5.52 9.28 14.46
N SER A 437 4.47 10.11 14.54
CA SER A 437 3.24 9.83 13.78
C SER A 437 3.44 9.90 12.28
N GLU A 438 4.57 10.42 11.80
CA GLU A 438 4.94 10.58 10.39
C GLU A 438 6.12 9.67 9.97
N GLN A 439 6.77 8.94 10.87
CA GLN A 439 7.91 8.07 10.53
C GLN A 439 7.44 6.85 9.72
N VAL A 440 7.51 6.95 8.39
CA VAL A 440 7.21 5.85 7.46
C VAL A 440 8.51 5.26 6.89
N VAL A 441 9.52 6.10 6.68
CA VAL A 441 10.83 5.66 6.16
C VAL A 441 11.86 5.74 7.28
N ASN A 442 12.48 4.61 7.60
CA ASN A 442 13.54 4.53 8.61
C ASN A 442 14.89 4.22 7.97
N SER A 443 15.94 4.86 8.48
CA SER A 443 17.31 4.65 8.01
C SER A 443 18.32 4.66 9.15
N ASP A 444 19.18 3.63 9.15
CA ASP A 444 20.31 3.50 10.06
C ASP A 444 21.58 4.14 9.52
N ILE A 445 21.50 4.98 8.48
CA ILE A 445 22.69 5.51 7.80
C ILE A 445 23.60 6.28 8.75
N LEU A 446 23.05 7.03 9.72
CA LEU A 446 23.83 7.76 10.73
C LEU A 446 24.42 6.87 11.84
N LYS A 447 24.02 5.59 11.93
CA LYS A 447 24.62 4.59 12.82
C LYS A 447 25.82 3.90 12.18
N GLN A 448 26.03 4.07 10.88
CA GLN A 448 27.15 3.47 10.17
C GLN A 448 28.41 4.33 10.26
N GLU A 449 29.56 3.66 10.24
CA GLU A 449 30.86 4.29 10.06
C GLU A 449 31.14 4.57 8.57
N GLU A 450 32.07 5.47 8.27
CA GLU A 450 32.58 5.65 6.91
C GLU A 450 33.37 4.42 6.46
N ILE A 451 33.43 4.19 5.15
CA ILE A 451 34.14 3.06 4.56
C ILE A 451 35.64 3.29 4.67
N THR A 452 36.35 2.29 5.18
CA THR A 452 37.81 2.35 5.24
C THR A 452 38.44 2.01 3.90
N LYS A 453 39.72 2.38 3.74
CA LYS A 453 40.51 2.03 2.55
C LYS A 453 40.46 0.53 2.20
N LYS A 454 40.68 -0.35 3.19
CA LYS A 454 40.69 -1.81 3.01
C LYS A 454 39.32 -2.36 2.61
N GLU A 455 38.26 -1.81 3.20
CA GLU A 455 36.88 -2.20 2.89
C GLU A 455 36.49 -1.78 1.47
N LEU A 456 36.90 -0.58 1.04
CA LEU A 456 36.66 -0.13 -0.33
C LEU A 456 37.47 -0.92 -1.36
N GLU A 457 38.74 -1.27 -1.08
CA GLU A 457 39.55 -2.17 -1.92
C GLU A 457 38.87 -3.53 -2.13
N LEU A 458 38.18 -4.04 -1.11
CA LEU A 458 37.42 -5.28 -1.19
C LEU A 458 36.13 -5.10 -2.00
N LEU A 459 35.34 -4.06 -1.71
CA LEU A 459 34.07 -3.77 -2.39
C LEU A 459 34.26 -3.47 -3.89
N ALA A 460 35.30 -2.70 -4.24
CA ALA A 460 35.55 -2.20 -5.59
C ALA A 460 35.61 -3.29 -6.66
N LYS A 461 36.14 -4.47 -6.31
CA LYS A 461 36.27 -5.64 -7.21
C LYS A 461 34.92 -6.19 -7.69
N HIS A 462 33.83 -5.85 -7.00
CA HIS A 462 32.50 -6.39 -7.27
C HIS A 462 31.50 -5.30 -7.68
N LEU A 463 31.77 -4.02 -7.35
CA LEU A 463 30.84 -2.91 -7.46
C LEU A 463 30.29 -2.67 -8.87
N PHE A 464 31.06 -2.96 -9.92
CA PHE A 464 30.63 -2.79 -11.32
C PHE A 464 30.48 -4.11 -12.09
N LYS A 465 30.62 -5.26 -11.41
CA LYS A 465 30.70 -6.59 -12.04
C LYS A 465 29.55 -7.54 -11.70
N PHE A 466 28.55 -7.09 -10.94
CA PHE A 466 27.41 -7.93 -10.56
C PHE A 466 26.29 -8.01 -11.63
N ASN A 467 26.37 -7.18 -12.68
CA ASN A 467 25.48 -7.18 -13.83
C ASN A 467 26.21 -6.60 -15.07
N ASP A 468 25.54 -6.43 -16.21
CA ASP A 468 26.10 -5.70 -17.36
C ASP A 468 26.49 -4.28 -16.98
N LEU A 469 27.56 -3.78 -17.60
CA LEU A 469 28.13 -2.47 -17.24
C LEU A 469 27.09 -1.35 -17.42
N ASP A 470 26.25 -1.42 -18.45
CA ASP A 470 25.14 -0.46 -18.66
C ASP A 470 24.22 -0.37 -17.43
N ILE A 471 23.95 -1.51 -16.76
CA ILE A 471 23.13 -1.60 -15.55
C ILE A 471 23.91 -1.16 -14.31
N THR A 472 25.13 -1.69 -14.11
CA THR A 472 25.90 -1.39 -12.88
C THR A 472 26.39 0.05 -12.87
N ALA A 473 26.84 0.59 -14.00
CA ALA A 473 27.21 2.00 -14.17
C ALA A 473 26.04 2.90 -13.79
N SER A 474 24.87 2.69 -14.39
CA SER A 474 23.70 3.52 -14.14
C SER A 474 23.21 3.38 -12.69
N LEU A 475 23.09 2.15 -12.17
CA LEU A 475 22.62 1.91 -10.81
C LEU A 475 23.55 2.52 -9.77
N ILE A 476 24.87 2.33 -9.85
CA ILE A 476 25.79 2.88 -8.85
C ILE A 476 25.85 4.41 -8.92
N SER A 477 25.72 4.98 -10.12
CA SER A 477 25.79 6.43 -10.34
C SER A 477 24.55 7.17 -9.85
N ILE A 478 23.36 6.56 -9.87
CA ILE A 478 22.14 7.22 -9.40
C ILE A 478 22.01 7.26 -7.87
N LEU A 479 22.71 6.38 -7.13
CA LEU A 479 22.53 6.33 -5.67
C LEU A 479 22.95 7.65 -4.99
N PRO A 480 24.11 8.26 -5.30
CA PRO A 480 24.44 9.58 -4.76
C PRO A 480 23.47 10.68 -5.21
N VAL A 481 22.88 10.57 -6.42
CA VAL A 481 21.96 11.58 -6.98
C VAL A 481 20.71 11.75 -6.12
N PHE A 482 20.17 10.67 -5.55
CA PHE A 482 19.02 10.77 -4.65
C PHE A 482 19.33 11.58 -3.40
N MET A 483 20.53 11.44 -2.83
CA MET A 483 20.97 12.27 -1.70
C MET A 483 21.27 13.72 -2.10
N LEU A 484 21.60 13.97 -3.37
CA LEU A 484 21.84 15.31 -3.91
C LEU A 484 20.54 16.07 -4.25
N LYS A 485 19.42 15.38 -4.44
CA LYS A 485 18.12 15.99 -4.79
C LYS A 485 17.78 17.27 -4.01
N PRO A 486 17.87 17.32 -2.67
CA PRO A 486 17.49 18.53 -1.92
C PRO A 486 18.48 19.69 -2.08
N LEU A 487 19.68 19.44 -2.60
CA LEU A 487 20.69 20.47 -2.90
C LEU A 487 20.55 20.98 -4.34
N LEU A 488 20.19 20.10 -5.27
CA LEU A 488 20.05 20.40 -6.70
C LEU A 488 18.72 21.08 -7.03
N PHE A 489 17.62 20.61 -6.44
CA PHE A 489 16.29 21.11 -6.76
C PHE A 489 16.10 22.62 -6.52
N PRO A 490 16.56 23.21 -5.39
CA PRO A 490 16.47 24.66 -5.18
C PRO A 490 17.23 25.51 -6.21
N LYS A 491 18.15 24.89 -6.96
CA LYS A 491 18.95 25.52 -8.01
C LYS A 491 18.34 25.29 -9.41
N GLY A 492 17.12 24.75 -9.47
CA GLY A 492 16.40 24.49 -10.71
C GLY A 492 16.75 23.15 -11.39
N ILE A 493 17.63 22.34 -10.79
CA ILE A 493 18.07 21.07 -11.36
C ILE A 493 17.22 19.94 -10.78
N LYS A 494 16.41 19.32 -11.64
CA LYS A 494 15.53 18.20 -11.27
C LYS A 494 16.31 16.88 -11.34
N THR A 495 15.97 15.95 -10.47
CA THR A 495 16.64 14.63 -10.40
C THR A 495 15.75 13.52 -10.95
N PRO A 496 16.29 12.53 -11.68
CA PRO A 496 15.50 11.46 -12.24
C PRO A 496 14.94 10.49 -11.19
N HIS A 497 13.89 9.78 -11.57
CA HIS A 497 13.47 8.54 -10.91
C HIS A 497 14.34 7.36 -11.35
N LEU A 498 14.35 6.28 -10.57
CA LEU A 498 14.90 5.00 -11.01
C LEU A 498 13.76 4.05 -11.36
N VAL A 499 13.74 3.54 -12.59
CA VAL A 499 12.80 2.51 -13.01
C VAL A 499 13.56 1.23 -13.31
N ILE A 500 13.22 0.13 -12.64
CA ILE A 500 13.81 -1.18 -12.88
C ILE A 500 12.71 -2.13 -13.35
N TYR A 501 12.84 -2.67 -14.56
CA TYR A 501 11.89 -3.64 -15.07
C TYR A 501 12.59 -4.84 -15.72
N GLY A 502 11.82 -5.83 -16.16
CA GLY A 502 12.33 -6.98 -16.90
C GLY A 502 11.81 -8.31 -16.36
N GLU A 503 12.41 -9.42 -16.79
CA GLU A 503 11.83 -10.75 -16.57
C GLU A 503 11.75 -11.17 -15.08
N ALA A 504 10.76 -12.00 -14.75
CA ALA A 504 10.72 -12.70 -13.47
C ALA A 504 12.00 -13.53 -13.27
N GLY A 505 12.63 -13.39 -12.11
CA GLY A 505 13.90 -14.06 -11.80
C GLY A 505 15.16 -13.39 -12.39
N ALA A 506 15.05 -12.24 -13.07
CA ALA A 506 16.23 -11.50 -13.57
C ALA A 506 17.08 -10.83 -12.46
N GLY A 507 16.65 -10.91 -11.19
CA GLY A 507 17.40 -10.40 -10.04
C GLY A 507 17.09 -8.97 -9.62
N LYS A 508 15.96 -8.39 -10.07
CA LYS A 508 15.52 -7.02 -9.74
C LYS A 508 15.41 -6.79 -8.22
N SER A 509 14.48 -7.49 -7.56
CA SER A 509 14.26 -7.35 -6.11
C SER A 509 15.51 -7.73 -5.30
N GLN A 510 16.26 -8.74 -5.76
CA GLN A 510 17.53 -9.11 -5.11
C GLN A 510 18.57 -7.98 -5.19
N THR A 511 18.63 -7.25 -6.30
CA THR A 511 19.54 -6.10 -6.48
C THR A 511 19.16 -4.96 -5.53
N ILE A 512 17.85 -4.70 -5.38
CA ILE A 512 17.34 -3.71 -4.44
C ILE A 512 17.71 -4.08 -3.00
N GLU A 513 17.46 -5.32 -2.60
CA GLU A 513 17.78 -5.80 -1.26
C GLU A 513 19.27 -5.89 -0.96
N SER A 514 20.10 -6.18 -1.96
CA SER A 514 21.54 -6.43 -1.76
C SER A 514 22.41 -5.20 -1.99
N ILE A 515 21.90 -4.18 -2.71
CA ILE A 515 22.67 -3.00 -3.12
C ILE A 515 21.99 -1.72 -2.69
N LEU A 516 20.76 -1.47 -3.15
CA LEU A 516 20.08 -0.19 -2.93
C LEU A 516 19.72 0.03 -1.44
N LEU A 517 19.01 -0.92 -0.82
CA LEU A 517 18.64 -0.82 0.60
C LEU A 517 19.88 -0.71 1.51
N PRO A 518 20.94 -1.55 1.36
CA PRO A 518 22.16 -1.39 2.13
C PRO A 518 22.84 -0.04 1.92
N PHE A 519 22.92 0.49 0.70
CA PHE A 519 23.56 1.79 0.46
C PHE A 519 22.93 2.90 1.30
N TYR A 520 21.60 2.95 1.39
CA TYR A 520 20.89 3.93 2.22
C TYR A 520 20.67 3.48 3.67
N SER A 521 21.14 2.28 4.04
CA SER A 521 20.84 1.64 5.32
C SER A 521 19.34 1.63 5.65
N LEU A 522 18.51 1.35 4.64
CA LEU A 522 17.06 1.29 4.74
C LEU A 522 16.58 -0.12 5.11
N ASP A 523 15.49 -0.19 5.86
CA ASP A 523 14.79 -1.44 6.17
C ASP A 523 13.90 -1.90 5.02
N LYS A 524 13.65 -3.22 4.96
CA LYS A 524 12.78 -3.83 3.94
C LYS A 524 11.33 -3.37 4.04
N GLU A 525 10.90 -2.95 5.23
CA GLU A 525 9.55 -2.42 5.48
C GLU A 525 9.27 -1.11 4.71
N ASN A 526 10.31 -0.44 4.23
CA ASN A 526 10.20 0.76 3.39
C ASN A 526 9.79 0.46 1.94
N ILE A 527 9.63 -0.81 1.54
CA ILE A 527 9.16 -1.20 0.21
C ILE A 527 7.64 -1.24 0.19
N LEU A 528 7.02 -0.48 -0.70
CA LEU A 528 5.57 -0.44 -0.91
C LEU A 528 5.19 -1.27 -2.14
N SER A 529 4.18 -2.13 -2.02
CA SER A 529 3.61 -2.83 -3.18
C SER A 529 2.64 -1.92 -3.94
N CYS A 530 2.83 -1.78 -5.26
CA CYS A 530 1.97 -1.02 -6.15
C CYS A 530 0.53 -1.54 -6.16
N SER A 531 0.32 -2.84 -5.94
CA SER A 531 -1.00 -3.48 -5.97
C SER A 531 -1.86 -3.15 -4.75
N ASN A 532 -1.23 -2.84 -3.61
CA ASN A 532 -1.90 -2.63 -2.32
C ASN A 532 -1.80 -1.18 -1.82
N VAL A 533 -1.18 -0.27 -2.58
CA VAL A 533 -0.97 1.10 -2.15
C VAL A 533 -2.25 1.94 -2.26
N THR A 534 -2.57 2.70 -1.21
CA THR A 534 -3.65 3.70 -1.21
C THR A 534 -3.09 5.08 -1.53
N GLN A 535 -3.94 6.01 -1.98
CA GLN A 535 -3.53 7.40 -2.21
C GLN A 535 -2.91 8.02 -0.94
N PHE A 536 -3.46 7.75 0.24
CA PHE A 536 -2.96 8.34 1.49
C PHE A 536 -1.65 7.70 1.95
N SER A 537 -1.51 6.37 1.88
CA SER A 537 -0.27 5.69 2.26
C SER A 537 0.90 6.09 1.33
N LEU A 538 0.63 6.21 0.03
CA LEU A 538 1.61 6.70 -0.95
C LEU A 538 2.02 8.15 -0.67
N LEU A 539 1.02 9.03 -0.48
CA LEU A 539 1.25 10.45 -0.18
C LEU A 539 2.13 10.63 1.06
N LYS A 540 1.83 9.90 2.14
CA LYS A 540 2.59 9.96 3.39
C LYS A 540 4.04 9.52 3.18
N SER A 541 4.25 8.42 2.46
CA SER A 541 5.59 7.90 2.17
C SER A 541 6.42 8.87 1.30
N LEU A 542 5.80 9.45 0.27
CA LEU A 542 6.44 10.37 -0.68
C LEU A 542 6.69 11.78 -0.13
N SER A 543 6.15 12.09 1.05
CA SER A 543 6.38 13.37 1.73
C SER A 543 7.28 13.25 2.96
N ASN A 544 7.69 12.04 3.33
CA ASN A 544 8.44 11.78 4.56
C ASN A 544 9.97 11.68 4.37
N THR A 545 10.48 11.80 3.16
CA THR A 545 11.93 11.83 2.90
C THR A 545 12.25 12.77 1.74
N ASN A 546 13.41 13.42 1.74
CA ASN A 546 13.86 14.22 0.58
C ASN A 546 15.20 13.78 -0.01
N ALA A 547 15.88 12.81 0.61
CA ALA A 547 17.23 12.36 0.24
C ALA A 547 17.36 10.84 0.15
N LEU A 548 16.43 10.09 0.75
CA LEU A 548 16.39 8.63 0.71
C LEU A 548 15.21 8.19 -0.15
N PRO A 549 15.38 7.15 -0.99
CA PRO A 549 14.34 6.76 -1.93
C PRO A 549 13.15 6.08 -1.26
N VAL A 550 11.95 6.35 -1.77
CA VAL A 550 10.76 5.52 -1.58
C VAL A 550 10.72 4.47 -2.69
N ILE A 551 10.52 3.21 -2.33
CA ILE A 551 10.58 2.09 -3.25
C ILE A 551 9.16 1.55 -3.48
N LEU A 552 8.74 1.52 -4.73
CA LEU A 552 7.48 0.97 -5.20
C LEU A 552 7.80 -0.32 -5.98
N ASP A 553 7.39 -1.47 -5.47
CA ASP A 553 7.61 -2.79 -6.09
C ASP A 553 6.31 -3.35 -6.68
N GLU A 554 6.42 -4.43 -7.45
CA GLU A 554 5.31 -5.10 -8.14
C GLU A 554 4.56 -4.20 -9.14
N TYR A 555 5.28 -3.26 -9.77
CA TYR A 555 4.70 -2.48 -10.85
C TYR A 555 4.46 -3.37 -12.08
N LYS A 556 3.19 -3.57 -12.40
CA LYS A 556 2.77 -4.33 -13.56
C LYS A 556 1.49 -3.71 -14.12
N PRO A 557 1.60 -2.62 -14.91
CA PRO A 557 0.45 -1.84 -15.35
C PRO A 557 -0.63 -2.68 -16.03
N SER A 558 -0.29 -3.78 -16.71
CA SER A 558 -1.29 -4.68 -17.30
C SER A 558 -2.16 -5.44 -16.28
N PHE A 559 -1.68 -5.61 -15.03
CA PHE A 559 -2.39 -6.26 -13.92
C PHE A 559 -2.93 -5.28 -12.88
N LEU A 560 -2.55 -4.00 -12.96
CA LEU A 560 -3.03 -2.95 -12.06
C LEU A 560 -4.34 -2.35 -12.59
N ALA A 561 -5.21 -1.93 -11.68
CA ALA A 561 -6.38 -1.17 -12.07
C ALA A 561 -5.97 0.19 -12.66
N GLU A 562 -6.70 0.69 -13.66
CA GLU A 562 -6.38 1.95 -14.35
C GLU A 562 -6.15 3.15 -13.39
N HIS A 563 -6.92 3.21 -12.31
CA HIS A 563 -6.77 4.26 -11.30
C HIS A 563 -5.46 4.12 -10.47
N GLN A 564 -4.94 2.91 -10.28
CA GLN A 564 -3.66 2.68 -9.60
C GLN A 564 -2.48 3.08 -10.49
N VAL A 565 -2.54 2.73 -11.79
CA VAL A 565 -1.54 3.17 -12.77
C VAL A 565 -1.52 4.70 -12.83
N ARG A 566 -2.68 5.35 -12.95
CA ARG A 566 -2.78 6.82 -12.92
C ARG A 566 -2.25 7.41 -11.61
N LEU A 567 -2.60 6.83 -10.47
CA LEU A 567 -2.11 7.27 -9.17
C LEU A 567 -0.58 7.25 -9.13
N ILE A 568 0.06 6.16 -9.58
CA ILE A 568 1.52 6.05 -9.61
C ILE A 568 2.13 7.08 -10.57
N SER A 569 1.63 7.18 -11.81
CA SER A 569 2.13 8.14 -12.79
C SER A 569 1.99 9.60 -12.33
N ASP A 570 0.84 9.97 -11.74
CA ASP A 570 0.63 11.31 -11.17
C ASP A 570 1.64 11.62 -10.07
N ASN A 571 1.90 10.66 -9.18
CA ASN A 571 2.85 10.84 -8.09
C ASN A 571 4.29 10.92 -8.59
N LEU A 572 4.68 10.17 -9.62
CA LEU A 572 5.99 10.31 -10.26
C LEU A 572 6.18 11.70 -10.88
N ARG A 573 5.17 12.29 -11.53
CA ARG A 573 5.26 13.68 -11.99
C ARG A 573 5.44 14.66 -10.82
N ASN A 574 4.58 14.53 -9.81
CA ASN A 574 4.59 15.43 -8.66
C ASN A 574 5.89 15.36 -7.86
N THR A 575 6.51 14.20 -7.72
CA THR A 575 7.79 14.06 -7.00
C THR A 575 8.99 14.53 -7.80
N TYR A 576 8.93 14.45 -9.13
CA TYR A 576 9.96 15.02 -10.01
C TYR A 576 9.95 16.56 -9.96
N ASP A 577 8.75 17.15 -9.95
CA ASP A 577 8.56 18.60 -9.89
C ASP A 577 8.55 19.15 -8.45
N CYS A 578 8.66 18.27 -7.44
CA CYS A 578 8.54 18.55 -6.01
C CYS A 578 7.32 19.43 -5.65
N HIS A 579 6.17 19.11 -6.25
CA HIS A 579 4.92 19.81 -5.98
C HIS A 579 4.40 19.54 -4.57
N ASN A 580 3.65 20.50 -4.04
CA ASN A 580 2.91 20.32 -2.80
C ASN A 580 1.54 19.70 -3.08
N ALA A 581 1.30 18.52 -2.51
CA ALA A 581 0.00 17.88 -2.54
C ALA A 581 -0.84 18.36 -1.34
N THR A 582 -2.08 18.77 -1.59
CA THR A 582 -2.95 19.30 -0.53
C THR A 582 -4.06 18.33 -0.15
N ARG A 583 -4.36 18.21 1.14
CA ARG A 583 -5.49 17.42 1.64
C ARG A 583 -6.35 18.23 2.61
N GLY A 584 -7.66 18.25 2.37
CA GLY A 584 -8.64 18.78 3.32
C GLY A 584 -8.85 17.84 4.50
N THR A 585 -8.87 18.38 5.71
CA THR A 585 -9.18 17.66 6.95
C THR A 585 -10.67 17.76 7.29
N LYS A 586 -11.16 16.91 8.20
CA LYS A 586 -12.56 16.96 8.70
C LYS A 586 -12.93 18.33 9.28
N ASN A 587 -11.95 19.10 9.73
CA ASN A 587 -12.11 20.43 10.33
C ASN A 587 -11.94 21.57 9.31
N GLN A 588 -12.02 21.28 8.01
CA GLN A 588 -11.83 22.24 6.91
C GLN A 588 -10.45 22.92 6.85
N LYS A 589 -9.47 22.47 7.65
CA LYS A 589 -8.06 22.85 7.47
C LYS A 589 -7.46 22.11 6.28
N VAL A 590 -6.63 22.77 5.48
CA VAL A 590 -5.84 22.14 4.41
C VAL A 590 -4.45 21.85 4.95
N VAL A 591 -4.02 20.60 4.86
CA VAL A 591 -2.64 20.17 5.15
C VAL A 591 -1.91 20.01 3.83
N SER A 592 -0.69 20.54 3.75
CA SER A 592 0.17 20.47 2.57
C SER A 592 1.27 19.46 2.78
N TYR A 593 1.45 18.53 1.85
CA TYR A 593 2.46 17.47 1.86
C TYR A 593 3.49 17.75 0.75
N PRO A 594 4.75 18.04 1.09
CA PRO A 594 5.78 18.29 0.08
C PRO A 594 6.20 16.98 -0.58
N MET A 595 6.02 16.84 -1.90
CA MET A 595 6.35 15.61 -2.63
C MET A 595 7.83 15.60 -3.02
N VAL A 596 8.73 15.51 -2.04
CA VAL A 596 10.17 15.73 -2.26
C VAL A 596 10.98 14.43 -2.37
N SER A 597 10.40 13.27 -2.08
CA SER A 597 11.11 11.98 -2.10
C SER A 597 11.71 11.62 -3.48
N PRO A 598 12.95 11.12 -3.54
CA PRO A 598 13.39 10.29 -4.66
C PRO A 598 12.54 9.02 -4.76
N VAL A 599 12.27 8.53 -5.98
CA VAL A 599 11.41 7.35 -6.19
C VAL A 599 12.13 6.28 -7.00
N VAL A 600 11.98 5.03 -6.55
CA VAL A 600 12.41 3.83 -7.26
C VAL A 600 11.15 3.02 -7.58
N LEU A 601 10.88 2.78 -8.85
CA LEU A 601 9.79 1.94 -9.34
C LEU A 601 10.35 0.62 -9.87
N ILE A 602 9.83 -0.50 -9.39
CA ILE A 602 10.29 -1.85 -9.76
C ILE A 602 9.11 -2.67 -10.25
N GLY A 603 9.29 -3.37 -11.36
CA GLY A 603 8.21 -4.09 -12.02
C GLY A 603 8.66 -5.23 -12.92
N GLU A 604 7.72 -6.02 -13.40
CA GLU A 604 7.97 -6.90 -14.55
C GLU A 604 7.90 -6.12 -15.86
N GLU A 605 7.03 -5.12 -15.89
CA GLU A 605 6.78 -4.24 -17.03
C GLU A 605 7.39 -2.85 -16.78
N GLY A 606 7.78 -2.18 -17.87
CA GLY A 606 8.36 -0.85 -17.85
C GLY A 606 7.31 0.26 -17.74
N GLN A 607 7.78 1.51 -17.80
CA GLN A 607 6.92 2.68 -17.90
C GLN A 607 6.86 3.14 -19.35
N GLU A 608 5.65 3.20 -19.91
CA GLU A 608 5.41 3.54 -21.31
C GLU A 608 5.05 5.01 -21.53
N GLU A 609 4.69 5.73 -20.46
CA GLU A 609 4.38 7.15 -20.56
C GLU A 609 5.66 7.95 -20.85
N THR A 610 5.74 8.58 -22.02
CA THR A 610 6.91 9.32 -22.51
C THR A 610 7.39 10.37 -21.50
N ALA A 611 6.43 11.10 -20.91
CA ALA A 611 6.72 12.11 -19.90
C ALA A 611 7.41 11.52 -18.65
N ILE A 612 7.10 10.29 -18.26
CA ILE A 612 7.79 9.63 -17.14
C ILE A 612 9.11 9.03 -17.58
N LYS A 613 9.20 8.44 -18.79
CA LYS A 613 10.45 7.90 -19.35
C LYS A 613 11.57 8.96 -19.33
N GLU A 614 11.30 10.15 -19.85
CA GLU A 614 12.26 11.26 -19.89
C GLU A 614 12.70 11.76 -18.50
N ARG A 615 11.86 11.53 -17.48
CA ARG A 615 12.14 11.89 -16.08
C ARG A 615 12.83 10.75 -15.31
N SER A 616 13.21 9.67 -15.99
CA SER A 616 13.68 8.44 -15.36
C SER A 616 15.02 7.98 -15.91
N VAL A 617 15.77 7.26 -15.09
CA VAL A 617 16.80 6.33 -15.51
C VAL A 617 16.18 4.94 -15.49
N ILE A 618 16.09 4.32 -16.66
CA ILE A 618 15.42 3.03 -16.84
C ILE A 618 16.49 1.94 -16.97
N LEU A 619 16.33 0.86 -16.20
CA LEU A 619 17.19 -0.32 -16.23
C LEU A 619 16.38 -1.57 -16.58
N ASN A 620 16.68 -2.17 -17.72
CA ASN A 620 16.08 -3.42 -18.17
C ASN A 620 16.92 -4.63 -17.71
N PHE A 621 16.37 -5.40 -16.78
CA PHE A 621 17.00 -6.60 -16.23
C PHE A 621 16.54 -7.84 -16.99
N ASN A 622 17.50 -8.54 -17.59
CA ASN A 622 17.28 -9.85 -18.19
C ASN A 622 18.16 -10.91 -17.52
N LYS A 623 17.80 -12.19 -17.66
CA LYS A 623 18.54 -13.31 -17.05
C LYS A 623 19.94 -13.48 -17.64
N ARG A 624 20.13 -13.14 -18.92
CA ARG A 624 21.41 -13.31 -19.63
C ARG A 624 22.51 -12.41 -19.06
N SER A 625 22.17 -11.18 -18.71
CA SER A 625 23.10 -10.18 -18.15
C SER A 625 23.75 -10.60 -16.83
N ARG A 626 23.17 -11.61 -16.15
CA ARG A 626 23.69 -12.18 -14.90
C ARG A 626 24.64 -13.36 -15.08
N ILE A 627 24.62 -14.01 -16.23
CA ILE A 627 25.39 -15.24 -16.46
C ILE A 627 26.89 -14.93 -16.32
N GLY A 628 27.57 -15.67 -15.45
CA GLY A 628 29.01 -15.49 -15.18
C GLY A 628 29.34 -14.37 -14.19
N LYS A 629 28.34 -13.77 -13.54
CA LYS A 629 28.49 -12.67 -12.56
C LYS A 629 27.94 -13.02 -11.17
N GLU A 630 27.55 -14.27 -10.98
CA GLU A 630 26.88 -14.76 -9.78
C GLU A 630 27.78 -14.63 -8.53
N GLU A 631 29.09 -14.78 -8.68
CA GLU A 631 30.04 -14.63 -7.57
C GLU A 631 30.08 -13.20 -7.04
N HIS A 632 30.10 -12.19 -7.92
CA HIS A 632 30.10 -10.79 -7.52
C HIS A 632 28.79 -10.42 -6.83
N PHE A 633 27.67 -10.93 -7.35
CA PHE A 633 26.36 -10.73 -6.73
C PHE A 633 26.26 -11.39 -5.35
N LYS A 634 26.71 -12.65 -5.22
CA LYS A 634 26.75 -13.37 -3.94
C LYS A 634 27.64 -12.66 -2.93
N PHE A 635 28.79 -12.13 -3.38
CA PHE A 635 29.68 -11.35 -2.54
C PHE A 635 28.97 -10.12 -1.94
N LEU A 636 28.34 -9.30 -2.77
CA LEU A 636 27.62 -8.10 -2.32
C LEU A 636 26.48 -8.45 -1.34
N LYS A 637 25.70 -9.48 -1.68
CA LYS A 637 24.63 -9.99 -0.79
C LYS A 637 25.15 -10.47 0.56
N GLY A 638 26.34 -11.08 0.59
CA GLY A 638 26.98 -11.56 1.82
C GLY A 638 27.64 -10.46 2.66
N HIS A 639 27.85 -9.26 2.09
CA HIS A 639 28.58 -8.16 2.73
C HIS A 639 27.80 -6.82 2.67
N PRO A 640 26.54 -6.77 3.11
CA PRO A 640 25.73 -5.54 3.04
C PRO A 640 26.36 -4.38 3.84
N GLY A 641 27.15 -4.68 4.87
CA GLY A 641 27.87 -3.68 5.66
C GLY A 641 28.83 -2.81 4.85
N LEU A 642 29.46 -3.35 3.79
CA LEU A 642 30.37 -2.56 2.94
C LEU A 642 29.62 -1.47 2.17
N LEU A 643 28.43 -1.80 1.65
CA LEU A 643 27.57 -0.84 0.95
C LEU A 643 26.95 0.19 1.90
N LYS A 644 26.57 -0.22 3.12
CA LYS A 644 26.14 0.69 4.19
C LYS A 644 27.20 1.76 4.50
N LYS A 645 28.46 1.33 4.66
CA LYS A 645 29.59 2.24 4.89
C LYS A 645 29.90 3.13 3.68
N LEU A 646 29.78 2.60 2.45
CA LEU A 646 29.93 3.40 1.23
C LEU A 646 28.88 4.53 1.18
N GLY A 647 27.61 4.21 1.42
CA GLY A 647 26.54 5.22 1.45
C GLY A 647 26.73 6.26 2.55
N ARG A 648 27.16 5.86 3.76
CA ARG A 648 27.56 6.79 4.83
C ARG A 648 28.67 7.75 4.38
N SER A 649 29.66 7.26 3.65
CA SER A 649 30.80 8.05 3.16
C SER A 649 30.38 9.07 2.10
N ILE A 650 29.46 8.66 1.21
CA ILE A 650 28.85 9.57 0.24
C ILE A 650 28.03 10.65 0.94
N LEU A 651 27.19 10.29 1.91
CA LEU A 651 26.44 11.25 2.73
C LEU A 651 27.39 12.26 3.41
N SER A 652 28.52 11.78 3.96
CA SER A 652 29.55 12.62 4.57
C SER A 652 30.16 13.66 3.63
N LYS A 653 30.33 13.31 2.35
CA LYS A 653 30.74 14.28 1.34
C LYS A 653 29.64 15.29 1.05
N ILE A 654 28.41 14.80 0.81
CA ILE A 654 27.29 15.65 0.40
C ILE A 654 26.94 16.67 1.49
N ILE A 655 26.95 16.30 2.76
CA ILE A 655 26.63 17.24 3.85
C ILE A 655 27.63 18.41 3.94
N LYS A 656 28.88 18.21 3.51
CA LYS A 656 29.94 19.23 3.49
C LYS A 656 30.09 19.94 2.15
N ALA A 657 29.36 19.51 1.12
CA ALA A 657 29.59 19.99 -0.22
C ALA A 657 29.14 21.44 -0.43
N ASP A 658 29.96 22.18 -1.16
CA ASP A 658 29.62 23.48 -1.72
C ASP A 658 28.71 23.27 -2.93
N VAL A 659 27.48 23.79 -2.87
CA VAL A 659 26.46 23.53 -3.89
C VAL A 659 26.84 24.17 -5.23
N ASP A 660 27.43 25.36 -5.22
CA ASP A 660 27.75 26.07 -6.46
C ASP A 660 28.89 25.36 -7.18
N LYS A 661 29.90 24.87 -6.44
CA LYS A 661 30.97 24.04 -7.01
C LYS A 661 30.48 22.69 -7.53
N LEU A 662 29.49 22.07 -6.88
CA LEU A 662 28.87 20.85 -7.39
C LEU A 662 28.17 21.10 -8.73
N ILE A 663 27.51 22.24 -8.91
CA ILE A 663 26.82 22.60 -10.15
C ILE A 663 27.81 22.91 -11.26
N GLU A 664 28.87 23.66 -10.97
CA GLU A 664 29.96 23.92 -11.93
C GLU A 664 30.55 22.60 -12.43
N ARG A 665 30.95 21.73 -11.49
CA ARG A 665 31.50 20.42 -11.80
C ARG A 665 30.54 19.52 -12.60
N ARG A 666 29.24 19.55 -12.27
CA ARG A 666 28.21 18.85 -13.04
C ARG A 666 28.15 19.36 -14.49
N THR A 667 28.23 20.67 -14.67
CA THR A 667 28.15 21.31 -15.99
C THR A 667 29.38 20.92 -16.83
N ASP A 668 30.58 21.00 -16.25
CA ASP A 668 31.81 20.58 -16.92
C ASP A 668 31.78 19.11 -17.36
N LEU A 669 31.28 18.22 -16.49
CA LEU A 669 31.12 16.80 -16.80
C LEU A 669 30.12 16.58 -17.93
N LEU A 670 28.99 17.27 -17.90
CA LEU A 670 27.97 17.16 -18.94
C LEU A 670 28.52 17.64 -20.29
N ASP A 671 29.13 18.82 -20.35
CA ASP A 671 29.69 19.40 -21.56
C ASP A 671 30.82 18.54 -22.15
N GLY A 672 31.62 17.89 -21.29
CA GLY A 672 32.73 17.05 -21.70
C GLY A 672 32.34 15.66 -22.21
N TYR A 673 31.21 15.10 -21.72
CA TYR A 673 30.91 13.67 -21.88
C TYR A 673 29.49 13.35 -22.39
N LEU A 674 28.65 14.34 -22.66
CA LEU A 674 27.35 14.13 -23.29
C LEU A 674 27.51 13.57 -24.72
N SER A 675 26.79 12.50 -25.02
CA SER A 675 26.70 11.98 -26.39
C SER A 675 25.98 12.97 -27.32
N LYS A 676 26.54 13.19 -28.51
CA LYS A 676 25.94 14.05 -29.56
C LYS A 676 24.61 13.52 -30.10
N ASP A 677 24.32 12.24 -29.87
CA ASP A 677 23.08 11.60 -30.31
C ASP A 677 21.89 11.91 -29.39
N ILE A 678 22.12 12.57 -28.24
CA ILE A 678 21.09 12.86 -27.24
C ILE A 678 20.75 14.34 -27.29
N THR A 679 19.59 14.69 -27.84
CA THR A 679 19.13 16.09 -27.97
C THR A 679 17.99 16.46 -27.03
N GLU A 680 17.39 15.48 -26.35
CA GLU A 680 16.28 15.71 -25.42
C GLU A 680 16.77 16.31 -24.09
N ASP A 681 16.38 17.56 -23.80
CA ASP A 681 16.86 18.34 -22.66
C ASP A 681 16.77 17.59 -21.33
N ARG A 682 15.62 16.94 -21.05
CA ARG A 682 15.43 16.18 -19.80
C ARG A 682 16.41 15.01 -19.66
N VAL A 683 16.74 14.37 -20.77
CA VAL A 683 17.68 13.24 -20.79
C VAL A 683 19.11 13.75 -20.59
N GLN A 684 19.48 14.89 -21.18
CA GLN A 684 20.75 15.55 -20.92
C GLN A 684 20.90 15.92 -19.44
N GLU A 685 19.86 16.51 -18.84
CA GLU A 685 19.83 16.85 -17.42
C GLU A 685 20.03 15.62 -16.52
N ASN A 686 19.39 14.49 -16.87
CA ASN A 686 19.57 13.22 -16.16
C ASN A 686 21.01 12.70 -16.30
N ILE A 687 21.62 12.78 -17.48
CA ILE A 687 23.02 12.39 -17.69
C ILE A 687 23.95 13.24 -16.83
N GLY A 688 23.77 14.56 -16.81
CA GLY A 688 24.58 15.46 -15.98
C GLY A 688 24.52 15.06 -14.49
N ASN A 689 23.31 14.76 -14.00
CA ASN A 689 23.12 14.26 -12.63
C ASN A 689 23.83 12.92 -12.39
N MET A 690 23.72 11.98 -13.32
CA MET A 690 24.35 10.67 -13.22
C MET A 690 25.87 10.75 -13.24
N LEU A 691 26.44 11.61 -14.09
CA LEU A 691 27.88 11.85 -14.13
C LEU A 691 28.38 12.46 -12.82
N LEU A 692 27.67 13.45 -12.26
CA LEU A 692 27.98 14.00 -10.95
C LEU A 692 27.92 12.94 -9.84
N GLY A 693 26.90 12.08 -9.88
CA GLY A 693 26.76 10.97 -8.92
C GLY A 693 27.91 9.97 -9.00
N PHE A 694 28.29 9.57 -10.22
CA PHE A 694 29.46 8.70 -10.45
C PHE A 694 30.75 9.33 -9.94
N ASP A 695 30.93 10.62 -10.21
CA ASP A 695 32.11 11.36 -9.86
C ASP A 695 32.27 11.56 -8.34
N LEU A 696 31.16 11.62 -7.58
CA LEU A 696 31.20 11.51 -6.12
C LEU A 696 31.67 10.14 -5.64
N VAL A 697 31.35 9.05 -6.35
CA VAL A 697 31.91 7.72 -6.05
C VAL A 697 33.42 7.73 -6.29
N ILE A 698 33.89 8.29 -7.40
CA ILE A 698 35.33 8.43 -7.70
C ILE A 698 36.04 9.23 -6.61
N ASP A 699 35.43 10.30 -6.10
CA ASP A 699 36.02 11.09 -5.04
C ASP A 699 36.27 10.28 -3.76
N VAL A 700 35.41 9.31 -3.41
CA VAL A 700 35.65 8.43 -2.26
C VAL A 700 36.91 7.58 -2.48
N PHE A 701 37.14 7.08 -3.70
CA PHE A 701 38.39 6.41 -4.04
C PHE A 701 39.59 7.35 -3.91
N ARG A 702 39.47 8.57 -4.45
CA ARG A 702 40.55 9.57 -4.44
C ARG A 702 40.95 9.97 -3.02
N ASP A 703 39.97 10.25 -2.16
CA ASP A 703 40.18 10.64 -0.76
C ASP A 703 40.88 9.55 0.05
N LEU A 704 40.63 8.28 -0.28
CA LEU A 704 41.29 7.12 0.35
C LEU A 704 42.62 6.73 -0.34
N GLY A 705 43.07 7.52 -1.32
CA GLY A 705 44.31 7.30 -2.06
C GLY A 705 44.27 6.01 -2.90
N LEU A 706 43.11 5.68 -3.45
CA LEU A 706 42.87 4.50 -4.27
C LEU A 706 42.70 4.88 -5.74
N ASN A 707 43.25 4.04 -6.63
CA ASN A 707 43.03 4.16 -8.07
C ASN A 707 41.80 3.35 -8.45
N PHE A 708 40.75 4.04 -8.91
CA PHE A 708 39.48 3.43 -9.31
C PHE A 708 39.68 2.33 -10.36
N GLU A 709 40.24 2.69 -11.53
CA GLU A 709 40.32 1.79 -12.69
C GLU A 709 41.11 0.52 -12.40
N LYS A 710 42.19 0.64 -11.61
CA LYS A 710 43.01 -0.50 -11.20
C LYS A 710 42.27 -1.47 -10.28
N LEU A 711 41.40 -0.97 -9.40
CA LEU A 711 40.71 -1.82 -8.41
C LEU A 711 39.42 -2.42 -8.94
N THR A 712 38.67 -1.65 -9.72
CA THR A 712 37.42 -2.11 -10.33
C THR A 712 37.68 -2.95 -11.57
N ASP A 713 38.85 -2.78 -12.21
CA ASP A 713 39.13 -3.33 -13.54
C ASP A 713 38.06 -2.87 -14.55
N THR A 714 37.69 -1.59 -14.44
CA THR A 714 36.73 -0.89 -15.30
C THR A 714 37.27 0.52 -15.56
N LYS A 715 37.35 0.94 -16.83
CA LYS A 715 37.79 2.31 -17.15
C LYS A 715 36.71 3.32 -16.84
N ILE A 716 37.10 4.52 -16.42
CA ILE A 716 36.18 5.63 -16.14
C ILE A 716 35.36 5.96 -17.40
N LEU A 717 36.02 6.00 -18.57
CA LEU A 717 35.35 6.30 -19.85
C LEU A 717 34.32 5.22 -20.24
N ASP A 718 34.56 3.95 -19.89
CA ASP A 718 33.62 2.87 -20.18
C ASP A 718 32.34 3.05 -19.34
N VAL A 719 32.47 3.43 -18.06
CA VAL A 719 31.31 3.74 -17.20
C VAL A 719 30.51 4.92 -17.76
N ILE A 720 31.19 6.01 -18.12
CA ILE A 720 30.57 7.21 -18.72
C ILE A 720 29.84 6.87 -20.03
N SER A 721 30.48 6.08 -20.90
CA SER A 721 29.86 5.63 -22.15
C SER A 721 28.65 4.74 -21.89
N SER A 722 28.72 3.85 -20.90
CA SER A 722 27.60 2.98 -20.51
C SER A 722 26.40 3.75 -19.96
N ILE A 723 26.62 4.85 -19.21
CA ILE A 723 25.52 5.73 -18.74
C ILE A 723 24.80 6.36 -19.94
N ASN A 724 25.54 7.00 -20.85
CA ASN A 724 24.97 7.61 -22.06
C ASN A 724 24.22 6.58 -22.90
N LYS A 725 24.84 5.42 -23.14
CA LYS A 725 24.26 4.32 -23.93
C LYS A 725 22.98 3.77 -23.30
N ASN A 726 22.94 3.60 -21.98
CA ASN A 726 21.74 3.11 -21.30
C ASN A 726 20.57 4.09 -21.45
N LEU A 727 20.78 5.38 -21.24
CA LEU A 727 19.70 6.37 -21.40
C LEU A 727 19.26 6.50 -22.87
N PHE A 728 20.20 6.50 -23.81
CA PHE A 728 19.87 6.50 -25.24
C PHE A 728 19.02 5.28 -25.64
N ARG A 729 19.35 4.09 -25.14
CA ARG A 729 18.60 2.86 -25.47
C ARG A 729 17.26 2.77 -24.76
N GLU A 730 17.24 2.94 -23.44
CA GLU A 730 16.05 2.62 -22.62
C GLU A 730 15.05 3.77 -22.51
N VAL A 731 15.51 5.02 -22.63
CA VAL A 731 14.63 6.20 -22.54
C VAL A 731 14.22 6.69 -23.93
N LEU A 732 15.17 6.74 -24.87
CA LEU A 732 14.94 7.28 -26.21
C LEU A 732 14.64 6.19 -27.26
N ASP A 733 14.66 4.90 -26.89
CA ASP A 733 14.45 3.78 -27.82
C ASP A 733 15.42 3.83 -29.03
N GLU A 734 16.67 4.21 -28.77
CA GLU A 734 17.74 4.43 -29.76
C GLU A 734 17.48 5.58 -30.76
N ASN A 735 16.61 6.51 -30.39
CA ASN A 735 16.31 7.72 -31.16
C ASN A 735 16.99 8.96 -30.56
N LYS A 736 17.07 10.04 -31.34
CA LYS A 736 17.62 11.32 -30.84
C LYS A 736 16.73 11.97 -29.78
N THR A 737 15.43 11.74 -29.89
CA THR A 737 14.36 12.24 -29.03
C THR A 737 13.38 11.12 -28.76
N THR A 738 12.59 11.22 -27.70
CA THR A 738 11.51 10.27 -27.43
C THR A 738 10.44 10.32 -28.53
N LYS A 739 9.76 9.19 -28.77
CA LYS A 739 8.63 9.15 -29.70
C LYS A 739 7.45 9.90 -29.10
N SER A 740 6.90 10.84 -29.85
CA SER A 740 5.69 11.56 -29.45
C SER A 740 4.45 10.65 -29.56
N VAL A 741 3.35 11.08 -28.93
CA VAL A 741 2.04 10.39 -29.06
C VAL A 741 1.59 10.29 -30.52
N ILE A 742 2.01 11.22 -31.39
CA ILE A 742 1.72 11.19 -32.83
C ILE A 742 2.54 10.08 -33.51
N ASP A 743 3.82 9.96 -33.15
CA ASP A 743 4.74 8.96 -33.73
C ASP A 743 4.27 7.55 -33.38
N ASN A 744 3.94 7.30 -32.12
CA ASN A 744 3.36 6.04 -31.65
C ASN A 744 2.07 5.68 -32.41
N THR A 745 1.23 6.69 -32.69
CA THR A 745 -0.02 6.48 -33.44
C THR A 745 0.26 6.12 -34.91
N VAL A 746 1.31 6.68 -35.52
CA VAL A 746 1.72 6.34 -36.90
C VAL A 746 2.28 4.92 -36.98
N GLU A 747 3.11 4.49 -36.02
CA GLU A 747 3.59 3.10 -35.95
C GLU A 747 2.44 2.11 -35.77
N LEU A 748 1.43 2.49 -34.97
CA LEU A 748 0.26 1.64 -34.78
C LEU A 748 -0.51 1.44 -36.10
N PHE A 749 -0.50 2.41 -37.01
CA PHE A 749 -1.04 2.21 -38.37
C PHE A 749 -0.24 1.18 -39.15
N SER A 750 1.08 1.12 -38.99
CA SER A 750 1.93 0.08 -39.58
C SER A 750 1.52 -1.30 -39.09
N SER A 751 1.41 -1.48 -37.77
CA SER A 751 0.97 -2.74 -37.18
C SER A 751 -0.44 -3.14 -37.63
N MET A 752 -1.36 -2.18 -37.75
CA MET A 752 -2.71 -2.42 -38.28
C MET A 752 -2.70 -2.88 -39.75
N ALA A 753 -1.74 -2.42 -40.55
CA ALA A 753 -1.60 -2.86 -41.94
C ALA A 753 -1.09 -4.31 -42.02
N ASP A 754 -0.14 -4.69 -41.18
CA ASP A 754 0.43 -6.04 -41.13
C ASP A 754 -0.62 -7.11 -40.86
N ILE A 755 -1.48 -6.87 -39.86
CA ILE A 755 -2.58 -7.79 -39.51
C ILE A 755 -3.81 -7.64 -40.44
N GLY A 756 -3.72 -6.79 -41.47
CA GLY A 756 -4.75 -6.63 -42.49
C GLY A 756 -6.00 -5.89 -42.04
N LEU A 757 -5.96 -5.09 -40.96
CA LEU A 757 -7.09 -4.26 -40.53
C LEU A 757 -7.27 -3.01 -41.42
N ILE A 758 -6.20 -2.51 -42.01
CA ILE A 758 -6.23 -1.40 -42.96
C ILE A 758 -5.66 -1.84 -44.30
N HIS A 759 -6.18 -1.29 -45.39
CA HIS A 759 -5.89 -1.76 -46.74
C HIS A 759 -5.32 -0.67 -47.64
N TYR A 760 -4.37 -1.09 -48.47
CA TYR A 760 -3.80 -0.27 -49.55
C TYR A 760 -4.90 0.16 -50.52
N ASN A 761 -4.83 1.43 -50.96
CA ASN A 761 -5.82 2.13 -51.77
C ASN A 761 -7.22 2.28 -51.14
N TYR A 762 -7.35 2.10 -49.82
CA TYR A 762 -8.60 2.36 -49.11
C TYR A 762 -8.43 3.31 -47.92
N GLU A 763 -7.62 2.92 -46.92
CA GLU A 763 -7.21 3.80 -45.81
C GLU A 763 -5.90 4.54 -46.08
N PHE A 764 -4.96 3.90 -46.76
CA PHE A 764 -3.66 4.48 -47.09
C PHE A 764 -3.27 4.20 -48.55
N THR A 765 -2.43 5.04 -49.13
CA THR A 765 -1.87 4.83 -50.49
C THR A 765 -0.51 5.52 -50.62
N ILE A 766 0.29 5.11 -51.61
CA ILE A 766 1.56 5.75 -51.96
C ILE A 766 1.29 6.78 -53.06
N VAL A 767 1.70 8.03 -52.83
CA VAL A 767 1.55 9.12 -53.82
C VAL A 767 2.73 9.10 -54.81
N ASN A 768 3.94 8.88 -54.30
CA ASN A 768 5.19 8.66 -55.01
C ASN A 768 6.18 7.94 -54.07
N ASP A 769 7.39 7.62 -54.53
CA ASP A 769 8.38 6.83 -53.78
C ASP A 769 8.65 7.34 -52.35
N ASN A 770 8.46 8.65 -52.11
CA ASN A 770 8.75 9.28 -50.82
C ASN A 770 7.50 9.82 -50.09
N GLU A 771 6.29 9.62 -50.61
CA GLU A 771 5.05 10.17 -50.05
C GLU A 771 4.00 9.10 -49.73
N LEU A 772 3.62 9.02 -48.45
CA LEU A 772 2.57 8.16 -47.95
C LEU A 772 1.32 8.99 -47.57
N ALA A 773 0.16 8.64 -48.11
CA ALA A 773 -1.09 9.34 -47.84
C ALA A 773 -2.05 8.50 -46.97
N PHE A 774 -2.56 9.10 -45.91
CA PHE A 774 -3.58 8.51 -45.03
C PHE A 774 -4.91 9.25 -45.10
N HIS A 775 -5.98 8.49 -45.30
CA HIS A 775 -7.35 8.98 -45.20
C HIS A 775 -7.87 8.83 -43.77
N MET A 776 -7.60 9.84 -42.94
CA MET A 776 -7.91 9.83 -41.50
C MET A 776 -9.38 9.48 -41.17
N PRO A 777 -10.41 9.99 -41.87
CA PRO A 777 -11.80 9.68 -41.55
C PRO A 777 -12.16 8.18 -41.63
N SER A 778 -11.51 7.40 -42.51
CA SER A 778 -11.72 5.94 -42.55
C SER A 778 -10.78 5.17 -41.62
N LEU A 779 -9.59 5.73 -41.37
CA LEU A 779 -8.55 5.12 -40.55
C LEU A 779 -8.85 5.21 -39.04
N TYR A 780 -9.27 6.37 -38.55
CA TYR A 780 -9.44 6.65 -37.12
C TYR A 780 -10.52 5.80 -36.41
N PRO A 781 -11.68 5.50 -37.03
CA PRO A 781 -12.64 4.57 -36.46
C PRO A 781 -12.06 3.17 -36.27
N LYS A 782 -11.24 2.70 -37.22
CA LYS A 782 -10.54 1.40 -37.14
C LYS A 782 -9.47 1.42 -36.04
N LEU A 783 -8.70 2.51 -35.92
CA LEU A 783 -7.73 2.70 -34.84
C LEU A 783 -8.42 2.61 -33.47
N THR A 784 -9.50 3.35 -33.28
CA THR A 784 -10.23 3.37 -31.99
C THR A 784 -10.80 1.99 -31.64
N LYS A 785 -11.29 1.27 -32.66
CA LYS A 785 -11.76 -0.12 -32.49
C LYS A 785 -10.60 -1.05 -32.16
N PHE A 786 -9.48 -0.94 -32.87
CA PHE A 786 -8.27 -1.73 -32.67
C PHE A 786 -7.72 -1.58 -31.25
N ILE A 787 -7.58 -0.34 -30.76
CA ILE A 787 -7.12 -0.06 -29.39
C ILE A 787 -8.00 -0.78 -28.36
N ARG A 788 -9.33 -0.75 -28.54
CA ARG A 788 -10.28 -1.40 -27.63
C ARG A 788 -10.27 -2.92 -27.73
N GLU A 789 -10.16 -3.48 -28.93
CA GLU A 789 -10.21 -4.93 -29.16
C GLU A 789 -8.91 -5.62 -28.72
N TYR A 790 -7.77 -4.97 -28.91
CA TYR A 790 -6.45 -5.52 -28.63
C TYR A 790 -5.85 -5.03 -27.30
N ASN A 791 -6.60 -4.21 -26.55
CA ASN A 791 -6.19 -3.62 -25.27
C ASN A 791 -4.80 -2.96 -25.34
N ILE A 792 -4.58 -2.14 -26.38
CA ILE A 792 -3.30 -1.47 -26.61
C ILE A 792 -3.03 -0.48 -25.48
N SER A 793 -1.93 -0.67 -24.76
CA SER A 793 -1.50 0.15 -23.62
C SER A 793 -0.64 1.36 -24.01
N THR A 794 -0.20 1.44 -25.27
CA THR A 794 0.60 2.54 -25.81
C THR A 794 -0.15 3.87 -25.78
N GLU A 795 0.54 4.95 -25.42
CA GLU A 795 -0.02 6.29 -25.42
C GLU A 795 -0.36 6.75 -26.84
N VAL A 796 -1.66 6.94 -27.12
CA VAL A 796 -2.19 7.33 -28.44
C VAL A 796 -3.33 8.35 -28.31
N LEU A 797 -3.47 9.22 -29.30
CA LEU A 797 -4.58 10.18 -29.34
C LEU A 797 -5.84 9.53 -29.92
N THR A 798 -6.82 9.26 -29.07
CA THR A 798 -8.13 8.74 -29.52
C THR A 798 -8.98 9.80 -30.23
N SER A 799 -8.67 11.10 -30.05
CA SER A 799 -9.35 12.20 -30.74
C SER A 799 -8.69 12.51 -32.08
N GLN A 800 -9.39 12.18 -33.19
CA GLN A 800 -8.94 12.49 -34.55
C GLN A 800 -8.61 13.98 -34.75
N ASN A 801 -9.41 14.89 -34.17
CA ASN A 801 -9.20 16.32 -34.30
C ASN A 801 -7.91 16.78 -33.60
N GLN A 802 -7.62 16.22 -32.42
CA GLN A 802 -6.39 16.54 -31.70
C GLN A 802 -5.17 15.97 -32.43
N PHE A 803 -5.25 14.72 -32.87
CA PHE A 803 -4.17 14.10 -33.63
C PHE A 803 -3.87 14.84 -34.92
N THR A 804 -4.87 15.09 -35.77
CA THR A 804 -4.64 15.76 -37.06
C THR A 804 -4.15 17.20 -36.88
N ARG A 805 -4.48 17.87 -35.77
CA ARG A 805 -3.91 19.18 -35.44
C ARG A 805 -2.43 19.08 -35.06
N GLN A 806 -2.04 18.10 -34.25
CA GLN A 806 -0.65 17.91 -33.84
C GLN A 806 0.22 17.33 -34.96
N LEU A 807 -0.31 16.41 -35.77
CA LEU A 807 0.35 15.85 -36.94
C LEU A 807 0.82 16.94 -37.92
N ARG A 808 0.06 18.04 -38.06
CA ARG A 808 0.46 19.17 -38.92
C ARG A 808 1.74 19.87 -38.48
N SER A 809 2.13 19.71 -37.22
CA SER A 809 3.36 20.27 -36.66
C SER A 809 4.53 19.26 -36.69
N ALA A 810 4.29 18.01 -37.08
CA ALA A 810 5.33 16.99 -37.15
C ALA A 810 6.25 17.23 -38.36
N GLU A 811 7.56 16.98 -38.19
CA GLU A 811 8.57 17.24 -39.24
C GLU A 811 8.35 16.45 -40.52
N TYR A 812 7.68 15.30 -40.43
CA TYR A 812 7.36 14.44 -41.57
C TYR A 812 6.01 14.76 -42.22
N PHE A 813 5.24 15.74 -41.73
CA PHE A 813 4.01 16.16 -42.41
C PHE A 813 4.34 17.08 -43.59
N LYS A 814 3.89 16.68 -44.79
CA LYS A 814 4.03 17.50 -46.00
C LYS A 814 2.86 18.45 -46.18
N GLU A 815 1.67 17.87 -46.36
CA GLU A 815 0.48 18.65 -46.71
C GLU A 815 -0.83 17.88 -46.52
N TYR A 816 -1.94 18.60 -46.57
CA TYR A 816 -3.30 18.03 -46.58
C TYR A 816 -3.97 18.32 -47.93
N LYS A 817 -3.93 17.35 -48.84
CA LYS A 817 -4.37 17.49 -50.24
C LYS A 817 -5.35 16.40 -50.67
N ALA A 818 -5.94 16.57 -51.85
CA ALA A 818 -6.72 15.53 -52.51
C ALA A 818 -5.78 14.50 -53.14
N VAL A 819 -5.97 13.22 -52.80
CA VAL A 819 -5.18 12.08 -53.29
C VAL A 819 -6.12 11.02 -53.85
N LYS A 820 -5.71 10.32 -54.92
CA LYS A 820 -6.51 9.24 -55.52
C LYS A 820 -6.30 7.93 -54.76
N PHE A 821 -7.40 7.32 -54.33
CA PHE A 821 -7.48 5.98 -53.74
C PHE A 821 -8.37 5.14 -54.66
N ASP A 822 -7.78 4.20 -55.40
CA ASP A 822 -8.50 3.36 -56.38
C ASP A 822 -9.39 4.20 -57.32
N GLY A 823 -8.80 5.23 -57.93
CA GLY A 823 -9.50 6.16 -58.84
C GLY A 823 -10.40 7.21 -58.16
N LYS A 824 -10.74 7.07 -56.88
CA LYS A 824 -11.57 8.04 -56.13
C LYS A 824 -10.72 9.06 -55.40
N SER A 825 -11.01 10.34 -55.60
CA SER A 825 -10.31 11.43 -54.90
C SER A 825 -10.80 11.58 -53.46
N LYS A 826 -9.90 11.47 -52.49
CA LYS A 826 -10.17 11.69 -51.05
C LYS A 826 -9.19 12.72 -50.49
N ARG A 827 -9.62 13.57 -49.54
CA ARG A 827 -8.70 14.47 -48.85
C ARG A 827 -7.93 13.73 -47.77
N SER A 828 -6.61 13.75 -47.87
CA SER A 828 -5.72 12.92 -47.07
C SER A 828 -4.52 13.70 -46.56
N PHE A 829 -3.96 13.22 -45.46
CA PHE A 829 -2.73 13.74 -44.88
C PHE A 829 -1.56 13.01 -45.53
N VAL A 830 -0.62 13.76 -46.08
CA VAL A 830 0.54 13.22 -46.80
C VAL A 830 1.79 13.39 -45.95
N LEU A 831 2.50 12.29 -45.75
CA LEU A 831 3.70 12.18 -44.92
C LEU A 831 4.92 11.83 -45.77
N ASP A 832 6.08 12.36 -45.40
CA ASP A 832 7.37 12.07 -46.00
C ASP A 832 7.98 10.79 -45.40
N THR A 833 8.17 9.76 -46.22
CA THR A 833 8.67 8.45 -45.76
C THR A 833 10.17 8.46 -45.42
N GLU A 834 10.97 9.35 -46.02
CA GLU A 834 12.38 9.50 -45.66
C GLU A 834 12.52 10.21 -44.32
N ALA A 835 11.69 11.24 -44.08
CA ALA A 835 11.64 11.92 -42.79
C ALA A 835 11.22 10.96 -41.67
N LEU A 836 10.19 10.14 -41.89
CA LEU A 836 9.77 9.08 -40.95
C LEU A 836 10.91 8.10 -40.62
N LYS A 837 11.65 7.66 -41.65
CA LYS A 837 12.80 6.75 -41.47
C LYS A 837 13.94 7.41 -40.68
N LYS A 838 14.20 8.70 -40.90
CA LYS A 838 15.28 9.45 -40.23
C LYS A 838 15.06 9.54 -38.71
N ILE A 839 13.80 9.52 -38.27
CA ILE A 839 13.40 9.52 -36.86
C ILE A 839 12.94 8.13 -36.36
N ASN A 840 13.24 7.07 -37.13
CA ASN A 840 13.00 5.67 -36.76
C ASN A 840 11.54 5.31 -36.42
N ILE A 841 10.60 5.87 -37.18
CA ILE A 841 9.19 5.46 -37.12
C ILE A 841 9.00 4.27 -38.07
N ASP A 842 8.61 3.12 -37.52
CA ASP A 842 8.38 1.91 -38.29
C ASP A 842 7.10 2.00 -39.13
N ILE A 843 7.28 1.89 -40.45
CA ILE A 843 6.22 1.85 -41.46
C ILE A 843 6.34 0.63 -42.39
N GLU A 844 7.11 -0.39 -42.02
CA GLU A 844 7.36 -1.57 -42.86
C GLU A 844 6.08 -2.34 -43.18
N GLY A 845 5.15 -2.47 -42.23
CA GLY A 845 3.88 -3.15 -42.48
C GLY A 845 3.01 -2.47 -43.53
N ILE A 846 3.08 -1.15 -43.60
CA ILE A 846 2.43 -0.37 -44.67
C ILE A 846 3.11 -0.62 -46.02
N LYS A 847 4.45 -0.66 -46.06
CA LYS A 847 5.21 -0.92 -47.29
C LYS A 847 4.96 -2.32 -47.83
N ASN A 848 4.98 -3.35 -46.98
CA ASN A 848 4.77 -4.75 -47.37
C ASN A 848 3.42 -4.97 -48.06
N LYS A 849 2.37 -4.29 -47.60
CA LYS A 849 1.02 -4.36 -48.21
C LYS A 849 0.89 -3.65 -49.54
N VAL A 850 1.84 -2.77 -49.88
CA VAL A 850 1.93 -2.19 -51.22
C VAL A 850 2.53 -3.21 -52.18
N THR A 851 3.58 -3.92 -51.74
CA THR A 851 4.30 -4.91 -52.55
C THR A 851 3.49 -6.18 -52.81
N GLU A 852 2.55 -6.57 -51.92
CA GLU A 852 1.67 -7.75 -52.13
C GLU A 852 0.59 -7.56 -53.23
N ARG A 853 0.41 -6.35 -53.77
CA ARG A 853 -0.63 -6.02 -54.77
C ARG A 853 -0.11 -5.43 -56.09
N VAL A 854 1.19 -5.19 -56.20
CA VAL A 854 1.89 -4.90 -57.48
C VAL A 854 2.36 -6.23 -58.05
#